data_AF-A0A9D3RUX7-F1
#
_entry.id   AF-A0A9D3RUX7-F1
#
_cell.length_a   1.000
_cell.length_b   1.000
_cell.length_c   1.000
_cell.angle_alpha   90.00
_cell.angle_beta   90.00
_cell.angle_gamma   90.00
#
_symmetry.space_group_name_H-M   'P 1'
#
loop_
_entity.id
_entity.type
_entity.pdbx_description
1 polymer ?
#
loop_
_entity_poly.entity_id
_entity_poly.type
_entity_poly.pdbx_seq_one_letter_code
_entity_poly.pdbx_strand_id
1 'polypeptide(L)'
;MVLQNSGRYRADTGQGGDQDNQQDDASSMSAVKRLERSQFTDEMDARFGFERMKEPGEKTGWLINMHPTEILDDDKRMISAVDYYFIQEDGSRFKVALPFKPYFYIATKKNCEREVISFLSKKFQGKVAKLEMTPKEDLDLPNHLVGLKRSYIKLSFNTVDDLIKVKREISPAVRKNREREKSNDAYTAMLSSALAGGNVNATEEAGSSKKMSDQMDNIVDMREYDVPYHVRLSIDLKIHVAHWYNVRYRGSVYPPEIVRRDDLVERPDPVVLAFDIETTKLPLKFPDAETDQIMMISYMIDGQGYLITNREIVSEDIEDFEFTPKPEYEGPFTVFNEPDEASLIQRWFEHVHETRPNIFVTYNGDFFDWPFVETRAAQHGLNMYQEIGFQKDSQGEYKASQAIHMDCLRWVKRDSYLPVGSHNLKAAAKAKLSYDPVELDPEEMCRMATEEPQTLATYSVSDAVATYYLYMKYVHPFIFALCTIIPMEPDEVLRKGSGTLCEALLMVQAFHANIVFPNKQEQVFNKLTDDGHVLDSETYVGGHVEALESGVFRSDIPCRFKMNPAAFDFLLQRVEQTLRHAIEEEEKIPLEQVLNFNEVCEEIKKKLISLKEVPNRIECPLIYHLDVGAMYPNIILTNRLQPSAMVNEATCAACDFNKPGANCQRKMTWQWRGQIMPAGRSEFHRIQQQLESEKFPPFFPNGPPRAFHELNREEQARHEKKRLADYCRRAYKKVHQTRLEERVTTICQRENSFYVDTVRAFRDRRYDFKGLHKVWKKKLSNAQDSGDAAEVKRCKNMEILYESLQLAHKCILNSFYGYVMRKGARWYSMEMAGIVCYTGAHIITQARELIEQIGRPLELDTDGIWCVLPNTFPENFVIKSSNEKKPKVTISYPGAMLNIMVKEGFTNHQYQELVDPASLTYETRAENSIFFEVDGPYLAMILPASKEEGRS
;
A
#
# COMPACT_ATOMS: atom_id res chain seq x y z
N MET A 1 10.71 41.62 37.92
CA MET A 1 12.10 41.16 38.15
C MET A 1 12.49 40.30 36.97
N VAL A 2 13.41 40.79 36.15
CA VAL A 2 13.89 40.08 34.94
C VAL A 2 14.88 39.02 35.40
N LEU A 3 14.49 37.75 35.35
CA LEU A 3 15.39 36.63 35.62
C LEU A 3 15.99 36.15 34.30
N GLN A 4 17.28 36.44 34.15
CA GLN A 4 18.13 36.00 33.06
C GLN A 4 18.23 34.47 33.03
N ASN A 5 17.94 33.90 31.87
CA ASN A 5 18.12 32.49 31.57
C ASN A 5 19.62 32.16 31.49
N SER A 6 20.17 31.50 32.51
CA SER A 6 21.54 31.00 32.51
C SER A 6 21.57 29.68 31.73
N GLY A 7 22.07 29.72 30.49
CA GLY A 7 22.21 28.58 29.58
C GLY A 7 23.11 27.45 30.11
N ARG A 8 22.63 26.70 31.10
CA ARG A 8 23.20 25.42 31.53
C ARG A 8 22.35 24.31 30.96
N TYR A 9 22.86 23.70 29.90
CA TYR A 9 22.49 22.36 29.48
C TYR A 9 22.56 21.40 30.68
N ARG A 10 21.42 20.86 31.10
CA ARG A 10 21.34 19.71 32.00
C ARG A 10 21.11 18.49 31.12
N ALA A 11 21.96 17.47 31.30
CA ALA A 11 21.78 16.18 30.64
C ALA A 11 20.49 15.53 31.14
N ASP A 12 19.64 15.11 30.21
CA ASP A 12 18.55 14.19 30.48
C ASP A 12 19.09 12.97 31.22
N THR A 13 18.66 12.80 32.46
CA THR A 13 18.79 11.54 33.20
C THR A 13 17.47 10.78 33.04
N GLY A 14 17.05 10.61 31.78
CA GLY A 14 16.09 9.61 31.36
C GLY A 14 16.86 8.49 30.68
N GLN A 15 16.56 7.23 31.01
CA GLN A 15 17.15 6.04 30.41
C GLN A 15 16.84 5.98 28.90
N GLY A 16 17.60 6.73 28.09
CA GLY A 16 17.59 6.66 26.64
C GLY A 16 18.59 5.60 26.16
N GLY A 17 18.16 4.35 26.14
CA GLY A 17 18.88 3.24 25.52
C GLY A 17 17.90 2.41 24.69
N ASP A 18 18.24 2.23 23.40
CA ASP A 18 17.60 1.34 22.42
C ASP A 18 16.09 1.54 22.14
N GLN A 19 15.76 2.47 21.23
CA GLN A 19 14.39 2.65 20.69
C GLN A 19 14.21 2.25 19.21
N ASP A 20 15.26 1.87 18.48
CA ASP A 20 15.13 1.51 17.05
C ASP A 20 14.77 0.03 16.78
N ASN A 21 14.44 -0.76 17.81
CA ASN A 21 14.21 -2.21 17.68
C ASN A 21 13.01 -2.75 18.48
N GLN A 22 12.04 -1.91 18.85
CA GLN A 22 10.95 -2.31 19.75
C GLN A 22 9.81 -3.12 19.11
N GLN A 23 9.90 -3.53 17.83
CA GLN A 23 9.04 -4.63 17.36
C GLN A 23 9.49 -5.99 17.95
N ASP A 24 10.74 -6.08 18.44
CA ASP A 24 11.33 -7.28 19.04
C ASP A 24 11.32 -7.27 20.59
N ASP A 25 10.87 -6.20 21.26
CA ASP A 25 11.00 -6.07 22.74
C ASP A 25 9.94 -6.83 23.56
N ALA A 26 8.92 -7.40 22.90
CA ALA A 26 8.06 -8.39 23.56
C ALA A 26 8.84 -9.67 23.95
N SER A 27 10.00 -9.92 23.31
CA SER A 27 10.84 -11.10 23.58
C SER A 27 11.74 -10.97 24.83
N SER A 28 11.89 -9.77 25.39
CA SER A 28 12.69 -9.52 26.60
C SER A 28 11.86 -9.60 27.90
N MET A 29 10.53 -9.54 27.80
CA MET A 29 9.61 -9.70 28.93
C MET A 29 9.56 -11.17 29.40
N SER A 30 9.55 -11.41 30.72
CA SER A 30 9.34 -12.76 31.25
C SER A 30 7.95 -13.28 30.87
N ALA A 31 7.81 -14.61 30.77
CA ALA A 31 6.52 -15.24 30.46
C ALA A 31 5.40 -14.83 31.44
N VAL A 32 5.76 -14.54 32.70
CA VAL A 32 4.84 -14.04 33.73
C VAL A 32 4.29 -12.67 33.37
N LYS A 33 5.15 -11.71 32.99
CA LYS A 33 4.69 -10.36 32.61
C LYS A 33 3.82 -10.37 31.34
N ARG A 34 4.09 -11.30 30.40
CA ARG A 34 3.25 -11.46 29.21
C ARG A 34 1.86 -11.99 29.55
N LEU A 35 1.78 -12.93 30.49
CA LEU A 35 0.50 -13.43 31.00
C LEU A 35 -0.27 -12.35 31.77
N GLU A 36 0.40 -11.58 32.65
CA GLU A 36 -0.20 -10.44 33.35
C GLU A 36 -0.78 -9.41 32.37
N ARG A 37 -0.05 -9.12 31.28
CA ARG A 37 -0.54 -8.24 30.21
C ARG A 37 -1.77 -8.81 29.52
N SER A 38 -1.76 -10.10 29.18
CA SER A 38 -2.93 -10.76 28.56
C SER A 38 -4.16 -10.74 29.47
N GLN A 39 -3.97 -10.97 30.77
CA GLN A 39 -5.05 -10.89 31.77
C GLN A 39 -5.60 -9.46 31.90
N PHE A 40 -4.73 -8.45 31.97
CA PHE A 40 -5.13 -7.05 31.97
C PHE A 40 -5.93 -6.69 30.71
N THR A 41 -5.47 -7.13 29.53
CA THR A 41 -6.19 -6.95 28.26
C THR A 41 -7.57 -7.61 28.30
N ASP A 42 -7.69 -8.83 28.84
CA ASP A 42 -8.97 -9.51 29.00
C ASP A 42 -9.94 -8.74 29.92
N GLU A 43 -9.45 -8.18 31.02
CA GLU A 43 -10.24 -7.35 31.93
C GLU A 43 -10.68 -6.04 31.26
N MET A 44 -9.77 -5.36 30.57
CA MET A 44 -10.06 -4.11 29.86
C MET A 44 -11.06 -4.33 28.73
N ASP A 45 -10.87 -5.35 27.90
CA ASP A 45 -11.78 -5.70 26.81
C ASP A 45 -13.19 -5.99 27.34
N ALA A 46 -13.31 -6.67 28.49
CA ALA A 46 -14.60 -6.95 29.13
C ALA A 46 -15.33 -5.67 29.59
N ARG A 47 -14.61 -4.63 30.06
CA ARG A 47 -15.21 -3.33 30.41
C ARG A 47 -15.89 -2.66 29.22
N PHE A 48 -15.39 -2.91 28.01
CA PHE A 48 -15.94 -2.43 26.74
C PHE A 48 -16.93 -3.42 26.09
N GLY A 49 -17.31 -4.49 26.81
CA GLY A 49 -18.30 -5.48 26.39
C GLY A 49 -17.75 -6.65 25.57
N PHE A 50 -16.44 -6.71 25.32
CA PHE A 50 -15.82 -7.82 24.60
C PHE A 50 -15.48 -8.99 25.53
N GLU A 51 -16.52 -9.71 25.92
CA GLU A 51 -16.36 -10.91 26.74
C GLU A 51 -15.85 -12.09 25.91
N ARG A 52 -14.83 -12.78 26.43
CA ARG A 52 -14.30 -14.01 25.84
C ARG A 52 -15.33 -15.13 25.99
N MET A 53 -15.64 -15.84 24.90
CA MET A 53 -16.54 -17.00 24.95
C MET A 53 -16.00 -18.07 25.90
N LYS A 54 -16.77 -18.41 26.95
CA LYS A 54 -16.42 -19.43 27.96
C LYS A 54 -17.27 -20.69 27.85
N GLU A 55 -18.52 -20.57 27.40
CA GLU A 55 -19.46 -21.68 27.29
C GLU A 55 -19.53 -22.19 25.85
N PRO A 56 -19.62 -23.52 25.65
CA PRO A 56 -19.82 -24.09 24.33
C PRO A 56 -21.08 -23.51 23.67
N GLY A 57 -20.95 -23.04 22.44
CA GLY A 57 -22.03 -22.37 21.73
C GLY A 57 -21.59 -21.85 20.36
N GLU A 58 -22.55 -21.36 19.60
CA GLU A 58 -22.34 -20.72 18.31
C GLU A 58 -22.89 -19.30 18.34
N LYS A 59 -22.08 -18.34 17.92
CA LYS A 59 -22.47 -16.92 17.79
C LYS A 59 -22.16 -16.44 16.38
N THR A 60 -23.05 -15.64 15.81
CA THR A 60 -22.80 -14.97 14.52
C THR A 60 -22.42 -13.53 14.80
N GLY A 61 -21.30 -13.06 14.26
CA GLY A 61 -20.82 -11.71 14.48
C GLY A 61 -20.01 -11.17 13.32
N TRP A 62 -20.02 -9.86 13.17
CA TRP A 62 -19.19 -9.12 12.24
C TRP A 62 -17.84 -8.84 12.89
N LEU A 63 -16.75 -9.27 12.23
CA LEU A 63 -15.40 -9.10 12.75
C LEU A 63 -14.97 -7.64 12.62
N ILE A 64 -14.85 -6.92 13.74
CA ILE A 64 -14.44 -5.52 13.76
C ILE A 64 -12.93 -5.33 13.95
N ASN A 65 -12.29 -6.17 14.76
CA ASN A 65 -10.87 -6.03 15.08
C ASN A 65 -10.19 -7.38 15.35
N MET A 66 -8.87 -7.44 15.31
CA MET A 66 -8.09 -8.62 15.69
C MET A 66 -6.72 -8.24 16.23
N HIS A 67 -6.21 -8.93 17.26
CA HIS A 67 -4.92 -8.64 17.90
C HIS A 67 -4.14 -9.91 18.27
N PRO A 68 -2.81 -9.94 18.11
CA PRO A 68 -2.00 -11.04 18.62
C PRO A 68 -2.02 -11.07 20.16
N THR A 69 -2.19 -12.26 20.73
CA THR A 69 -2.22 -12.50 22.17
C THR A 69 -1.49 -13.79 22.53
N GLU A 70 -1.31 -14.04 23.82
CA GLU A 70 -0.86 -15.33 24.36
C GLU A 70 -1.90 -15.84 25.35
N ILE A 71 -2.22 -17.14 25.27
CA ILE A 71 -3.13 -17.81 26.19
C ILE A 71 -2.47 -19.06 26.80
N LEU A 72 -3.07 -19.58 27.86
CA LEU A 72 -2.66 -20.86 28.43
C LEU A 72 -3.43 -22.00 27.77
N ASP A 73 -2.72 -23.05 27.37
CA ASP A 73 -3.32 -24.33 26.97
C ASP A 73 -3.79 -25.15 28.18
N ASP A 74 -4.43 -26.30 27.92
CA ASP A 74 -4.91 -27.21 28.97
C ASP A 74 -3.77 -27.74 29.88
N ASP A 75 -2.53 -27.80 29.36
CA ASP A 75 -1.32 -28.17 30.10
C ASP A 75 -0.69 -26.98 30.86
N LYS A 76 -1.36 -25.83 30.90
CA LYS A 76 -0.89 -24.55 31.48
C LYS A 76 0.40 -24.02 30.85
N ARG A 77 0.63 -24.32 29.57
CA ARG A 77 1.72 -23.76 28.78
C ARG A 77 1.23 -22.57 28.00
N MET A 78 2.11 -21.58 27.86
CA MET A 78 1.84 -20.41 27.03
C MET A 78 1.87 -20.81 25.55
N ILE A 79 0.82 -20.43 24.83
CA ILE A 79 0.71 -20.59 23.38
C ILE A 79 0.30 -19.26 22.74
N SER A 80 0.79 -18.98 21.54
CA SER A 80 0.36 -17.81 20.79
C SER A 80 -1.03 -18.02 20.19
N ALA A 81 -1.84 -16.97 20.21
CA ALA A 81 -3.19 -16.93 19.65
C ALA A 81 -3.49 -15.55 19.07
N VAL A 82 -4.58 -15.42 18.32
CA VAL A 82 -5.10 -14.11 17.90
C VAL A 82 -6.49 -13.97 18.50
N ASP A 83 -6.70 -12.86 19.20
CA ASP A 83 -8.03 -12.45 19.65
C ASP A 83 -8.77 -11.81 18.47
N TYR A 84 -10.00 -12.26 18.24
CA TYR A 84 -10.92 -11.74 17.24
C TYR A 84 -12.13 -11.11 17.93
N TYR A 85 -12.42 -9.86 17.59
CA TYR A 85 -13.43 -9.02 18.24
C TYR A 85 -14.65 -8.89 17.33
N PHE A 86 -15.83 -9.26 17.83
CA PHE A 86 -17.06 -9.34 17.03
C PHE A 86 -18.17 -8.45 17.57
N ILE A 87 -18.96 -7.91 16.64
CA ILE A 87 -20.23 -7.20 16.90
C ILE A 87 -21.37 -8.03 16.30
N GLN A 88 -22.39 -8.34 17.10
CA GLN A 88 -23.60 -9.04 16.66
C GLN A 88 -24.63 -8.03 16.09
N GLU A 89 -25.66 -8.53 15.38
CA GLU A 89 -26.72 -7.68 14.82
C GLU A 89 -27.50 -6.88 15.87
N ASP A 90 -27.60 -7.39 17.10
CA ASP A 90 -28.25 -6.72 18.23
C ASP A 90 -27.33 -5.71 18.96
N GLY A 91 -26.12 -5.47 18.43
CA GLY A 91 -25.11 -4.59 19.03
C GLY A 91 -24.32 -5.24 20.17
N SER A 92 -24.66 -6.47 20.58
CA SER A 92 -23.88 -7.20 21.58
C SER A 92 -22.50 -7.57 21.04
N ARG A 93 -21.53 -7.68 21.95
CA ARG A 93 -20.11 -7.82 21.61
C ARG A 93 -19.57 -9.09 22.25
N PHE A 94 -18.63 -9.73 21.57
CA PHE A 94 -17.90 -10.87 22.13
C PHE A 94 -16.54 -10.98 21.47
N LYS A 95 -15.63 -11.73 22.10
CA LYS A 95 -14.35 -12.07 21.49
C LYS A 95 -14.02 -13.56 21.62
N VAL A 96 -13.08 -14.01 20.80
CA VAL A 96 -12.56 -15.37 20.85
C VAL A 96 -11.06 -15.39 20.54
N ALA A 97 -10.28 -16.19 21.27
CA ALA A 97 -8.88 -16.46 20.91
C ALA A 97 -8.81 -17.68 20.02
N LEU A 98 -8.13 -17.56 18.88
CA LEU A 98 -7.79 -18.69 18.03
C LEU A 98 -6.30 -19.02 18.17
N PRO A 99 -5.95 -20.15 18.83
CA PRO A 99 -4.57 -20.60 18.91
C PRO A 99 -4.04 -21.06 17.57
N PHE A 100 -2.80 -20.73 17.28
CA PHE A 100 -2.13 -21.15 16.05
C PHE A 100 -0.63 -21.23 16.28
N LYS A 101 0.04 -22.16 15.61
CA LYS A 101 1.47 -22.36 15.77
C LYS A 101 2.23 -21.43 14.81
N PRO A 102 3.00 -20.44 15.30
CA PRO A 102 3.89 -19.66 14.45
C PRO A 102 4.86 -20.60 13.71
N TYR A 103 5.27 -20.25 12.49
CA TYR A 103 6.23 -21.07 11.75
C TYR A 103 7.07 -20.27 10.76
N PHE A 104 8.18 -20.86 10.33
CA PHE A 104 8.93 -20.47 9.15
C PHE A 104 9.54 -21.71 8.46
N TYR A 105 10.11 -21.52 7.27
CA TYR A 105 10.70 -22.60 6.48
C TYR A 105 12.22 -22.50 6.41
N ILE A 106 12.90 -23.64 6.32
CA ILE A 106 14.31 -23.72 5.94
C ILE A 106 14.50 -24.64 4.73
N ALA A 107 15.47 -24.33 3.88
CA ALA A 107 15.93 -25.22 2.84
C ALA A 107 17.28 -25.83 3.22
N THR A 108 17.50 -27.07 2.83
CA THR A 108 18.76 -27.79 3.06
C THR A 108 19.47 -28.11 1.75
N LYS A 109 20.73 -28.53 1.85
CA LYS A 109 21.39 -29.26 0.76
C LYS A 109 20.59 -30.51 0.40
N LYS A 110 20.67 -30.91 -0.87
CA LYS A 110 19.93 -32.08 -1.41
C LYS A 110 20.23 -33.33 -0.57
N ASN A 111 19.18 -34.06 -0.18
CA ASN A 111 19.22 -35.32 0.56
C ASN A 111 19.70 -35.22 2.02
N CYS A 112 19.79 -34.01 2.60
CA CYS A 112 20.16 -33.79 4.00
C CYS A 112 18.96 -33.53 4.93
N GLU A 113 17.74 -33.54 4.40
CA GLU A 113 16.53 -33.09 5.10
C GLU A 113 16.28 -33.87 6.40
N ARG A 114 16.39 -35.22 6.33
CA ARG A 114 16.16 -36.10 7.48
C ARG A 114 17.18 -35.93 8.59
N GLU A 115 18.46 -35.74 8.23
CA GLU A 115 19.54 -35.51 9.19
C GLU A 115 19.36 -34.17 9.91
N VAL A 116 19.03 -33.12 9.15
CA VAL A 116 18.76 -31.78 9.69
C VAL A 116 17.53 -31.81 10.60
N ILE A 117 16.44 -32.50 10.23
CA ILE A 117 15.26 -32.66 11.10
C ILE A 117 15.66 -33.32 12.43
N SER A 118 16.40 -34.43 12.39
CA SER A 118 16.82 -35.12 13.62
C SER A 118 17.72 -34.24 14.50
N PHE A 119 18.60 -33.45 13.88
CA PHE A 119 19.47 -32.53 14.59
C PHE A 119 18.70 -31.37 15.24
N LEU A 120 17.83 -30.69 14.49
CA LEU A 120 17.04 -29.56 14.99
C LEU A 120 16.08 -30.00 16.09
N SER A 121 15.48 -31.18 15.97
CA SER A 121 14.61 -31.75 17.00
C SER A 121 15.34 -31.96 18.32
N LYS A 122 16.62 -32.34 18.29
CA LYS A 122 17.45 -32.53 19.50
C LYS A 122 17.98 -31.19 20.03
N LYS A 123 18.47 -30.32 19.15
CA LYS A 123 19.07 -29.03 19.51
C LYS A 123 18.05 -28.07 20.12
N PHE A 124 16.84 -28.03 19.57
CA PHE A 124 15.78 -27.11 19.98
C PHE A 124 14.64 -27.82 20.72
N GLN A 125 14.95 -28.90 21.42
CA GLN A 125 13.99 -29.64 22.23
C GLN A 125 13.30 -28.68 23.23
N GLY A 126 11.97 -28.71 23.26
CA GLY A 126 11.15 -27.83 24.11
C GLY A 126 10.84 -26.46 23.51
N LYS A 127 11.55 -26.00 22.46
CA LYS A 127 11.24 -24.76 21.73
C LYS A 127 10.48 -25.02 20.43
N VAL A 128 10.89 -26.03 19.68
CA VAL A 128 10.23 -26.42 18.42
C VAL A 128 9.11 -27.42 18.73
N ALA A 129 7.89 -27.09 18.31
CA ALA A 129 6.70 -27.91 18.52
C ALA A 129 6.54 -28.99 17.44
N LYS A 130 6.88 -28.69 16.18
CA LYS A 130 6.77 -29.64 15.06
C LYS A 130 7.80 -29.32 13.97
N LEU A 131 8.37 -30.37 13.38
CA LEU A 131 9.20 -30.32 12.17
C LEU A 131 8.54 -31.19 11.10
N GLU A 132 8.24 -30.63 9.94
CA GLU A 132 7.66 -31.38 8.82
C GLU A 132 8.27 -30.99 7.49
N MET A 133 8.36 -31.93 6.55
CA MET A 133 8.78 -31.64 5.19
C MET A 133 7.57 -31.19 4.37
N THR A 134 7.70 -30.07 3.66
CA THR A 134 6.64 -29.48 2.85
C THR A 134 7.20 -29.12 1.47
N PRO A 135 6.64 -29.66 0.37
CA PRO A 135 6.98 -29.23 -0.98
C PRO A 135 6.29 -27.88 -1.31
N LYS A 136 7.06 -26.92 -1.82
CA LYS A 136 6.59 -25.59 -2.24
C LYS A 136 7.00 -25.30 -3.69
N GLU A 137 6.18 -24.51 -4.38
CA GLU A 137 6.59 -23.88 -5.64
C GLU A 137 7.61 -22.79 -5.32
N ASP A 138 8.86 -22.97 -5.75
CA ASP A 138 9.92 -21.98 -5.62
C ASP A 138 10.21 -21.44 -7.02
N LEU A 139 9.79 -20.21 -7.30
CA LEU A 139 9.94 -19.63 -8.64
C LEU A 139 11.41 -19.34 -8.99
N ASP A 140 12.29 -19.31 -7.99
CA ASP A 140 13.75 -19.21 -8.18
C ASP A 140 14.37 -20.59 -8.53
N LEU A 141 13.63 -21.69 -8.38
CA LEU A 141 14.11 -23.03 -8.70
C LEU A 141 14.25 -23.17 -10.23
N PRO A 142 15.43 -23.55 -10.76
CA PRO A 142 15.60 -23.78 -12.18
C PRO A 142 14.63 -24.85 -12.69
N ASN A 143 14.00 -24.57 -13.83
CA ASN A 143 13.06 -25.47 -14.50
C ASN A 143 11.83 -25.85 -13.65
N HIS A 144 11.39 -25.00 -12.70
CA HIS A 144 10.18 -25.27 -11.89
C HIS A 144 8.90 -25.45 -12.73
N LEU A 145 8.85 -24.88 -13.95
CA LEU A 145 7.69 -24.95 -14.85
C LEU A 145 7.31 -26.39 -15.28
N VAL A 146 8.21 -27.37 -15.13
CA VAL A 146 7.86 -28.79 -15.38
C VAL A 146 7.23 -29.48 -14.16
N GLY A 147 6.86 -28.71 -13.13
CA GLY A 147 6.27 -29.20 -11.88
C GLY A 147 7.29 -29.57 -10.80
N LEU A 148 8.55 -29.15 -10.96
CA LEU A 148 9.57 -29.35 -9.93
C LEU A 148 9.28 -28.45 -8.73
N LYS A 149 9.17 -29.07 -7.55
CA LYS A 149 8.95 -28.38 -6.27
C LYS A 149 10.20 -28.47 -5.43
N ARG A 150 10.45 -27.42 -4.64
CA ARG A 150 11.51 -27.45 -3.63
C ARG A 150 10.96 -27.99 -2.32
N SER A 151 11.68 -28.94 -1.72
CA SER A 151 11.37 -29.45 -0.39
C SER A 151 11.91 -28.49 0.67
N TYR A 152 11.04 -28.03 1.56
CA TYR A 152 11.39 -27.23 2.73
C TYR A 152 11.09 -28.00 4.01
N ILE A 153 11.81 -27.69 5.09
CA ILE A 153 11.45 -28.11 6.44
C ILE A 153 10.69 -26.95 7.08
N LYS A 154 9.43 -27.17 7.47
CA LYS A 154 8.61 -26.23 8.24
C LYS A 154 8.87 -26.43 9.73
N LEU A 155 9.33 -25.38 10.40
CA LEU A 155 9.52 -25.34 11.85
C LEU A 155 8.29 -24.65 12.46
N SER A 156 7.51 -25.38 13.25
CA SER A 156 6.36 -24.82 13.98
C SER A 156 6.68 -24.67 15.46
N PHE A 157 6.22 -23.58 16.08
CA PHE A 157 6.50 -23.19 17.46
C PHE A 157 5.20 -23.10 18.27
N ASN A 158 5.30 -23.12 19.60
CA ASN A 158 4.14 -22.85 20.46
C ASN A 158 3.95 -21.33 20.66
N THR A 159 5.05 -20.58 20.68
CA THR A 159 5.04 -19.13 20.87
C THR A 159 5.86 -18.39 19.80
N VAL A 160 5.55 -17.11 19.57
CA VAL A 160 6.35 -16.23 18.70
C VAL A 160 7.74 -15.99 19.30
N ASP A 161 7.85 -15.94 20.64
CA ASP A 161 9.11 -15.80 21.37
C ASP A 161 10.08 -16.97 21.07
N ASP A 162 9.59 -18.21 21.05
CA ASP A 162 10.39 -19.38 20.67
C ASP A 162 10.85 -19.30 19.20
N LEU A 163 9.98 -18.85 18.31
CA LEU A 163 10.32 -18.64 16.90
C LEU A 163 11.49 -17.65 16.75
N ILE A 164 11.42 -16.50 17.43
CA ILE A 164 12.45 -15.45 17.38
C ILE A 164 13.78 -15.98 17.92
N LYS A 165 13.76 -16.71 19.05
CA LYS A 165 14.96 -17.31 19.65
C LYS A 165 15.64 -18.29 18.70
N VAL A 166 14.88 -19.19 18.07
CA VAL A 166 15.45 -20.18 17.13
C VAL A 166 15.94 -19.52 15.84
N LYS A 167 15.19 -18.54 15.31
CA LYS A 167 15.62 -17.72 14.16
C LYS A 167 16.97 -17.04 14.41
N ARG A 168 17.18 -16.46 15.60
CA ARG A 168 18.43 -15.78 15.98
C ARG A 168 19.65 -16.72 15.96
N GLU A 169 19.46 -17.99 16.27
CA GLU A 169 20.51 -19.01 16.22
C GLU A 169 20.77 -19.54 14.80
N ILE A 170 19.73 -19.69 13.96
CA ILE A 170 19.85 -20.25 12.59
C ILE A 170 20.38 -19.22 11.59
N SER A 171 19.95 -17.96 11.70
CA SER A 171 20.24 -16.91 10.70
C SER A 171 21.75 -16.71 10.41
N PRO A 172 22.66 -16.66 11.40
CA PRO A 172 24.09 -16.49 11.14
C PRO A 172 24.70 -17.65 10.35
N ALA A 173 24.24 -18.88 10.60
CA ALA A 173 24.72 -20.06 9.90
C ALA A 173 24.27 -20.08 8.44
N VAL A 174 23.00 -19.74 8.18
CA VAL A 174 22.46 -19.61 6.80
C VAL A 174 23.25 -18.56 6.01
N ARG A 175 23.53 -17.39 6.62
CA ARG A 175 24.33 -16.34 5.97
C ARG A 175 25.71 -16.84 5.58
N LYS A 176 26.42 -17.49 6.52
CA LYS A 176 27.76 -18.06 6.29
C LYS A 176 27.74 -19.15 5.20
N ASN A 177 26.72 -20.01 5.19
CA ASN A 177 26.59 -21.09 4.23
C ASN A 177 26.33 -20.56 2.81
N ARG A 178 25.47 -19.55 2.67
CA ARG A 178 25.21 -18.88 1.38
C ARG A 178 26.46 -18.19 0.83
N GLU A 179 27.23 -17.50 1.67
CA GLU A 179 28.51 -16.89 1.26
C GLU A 179 29.51 -17.94 0.76
N ARG A 180 29.60 -19.09 1.46
CA ARG A 180 30.46 -20.22 1.05
C ARG A 180 30.02 -20.87 -0.26
N GLU A 181 28.72 -20.99 -0.51
CA GLU A 181 28.22 -21.52 -1.79
C GLU A 181 28.52 -20.56 -2.95
N LYS A 182 28.31 -19.25 -2.76
CA LYS A 182 28.66 -18.23 -3.77
C LYS A 182 30.15 -18.21 -4.10
N SER A 183 31.03 -18.41 -3.11
CA SER A 183 32.48 -18.45 -3.34
C SER A 183 32.95 -19.72 -4.05
N ASN A 184 32.18 -20.80 -3.99
CA ASN A 184 32.51 -22.11 -4.55
C ASN A 184 32.00 -22.30 -5.99
N ASP A 185 31.75 -21.21 -6.71
CA ASP A 185 31.09 -21.24 -8.01
C ASP A 185 31.80 -22.13 -9.04
N ALA A 186 30.98 -22.61 -9.98
CA ALA A 186 31.17 -23.71 -10.92
C ALA A 186 32.57 -23.92 -11.51
N TYR A 187 33.37 -22.86 -11.68
CA TYR A 187 34.76 -22.97 -12.14
C TYR A 187 35.60 -23.88 -11.24
N THR A 188 35.48 -23.80 -9.91
CA THR A 188 36.27 -24.62 -8.99
C THR A 188 35.82 -26.08 -9.02
N ALA A 189 34.51 -26.33 -9.15
CA ALA A 189 33.96 -27.68 -9.29
C ALA A 189 34.31 -28.32 -10.65
N MET A 190 34.29 -27.52 -11.74
CA MET A 190 34.68 -27.96 -13.08
C MET A 190 36.19 -28.21 -13.16
N LEU A 191 37.02 -27.33 -12.57
CA LEU A 191 38.46 -27.50 -12.44
C LEU A 191 38.79 -28.73 -11.60
N SER A 192 38.05 -28.97 -10.51
CA SER A 192 38.19 -30.18 -9.70
C SER A 192 37.82 -31.44 -10.49
N SER A 193 36.78 -31.40 -11.32
CA SER A 193 36.40 -32.52 -12.20
C SER A 193 37.41 -32.75 -13.34
N ALA A 194 38.05 -31.69 -13.85
CA ALA A 194 39.04 -31.75 -14.91
C ALA A 194 40.44 -32.12 -14.40
N LEU A 195 40.78 -31.75 -13.16
CA LEU A 195 42.01 -32.14 -12.46
C LEU A 195 41.92 -33.56 -11.88
N ALA A 196 40.71 -34.06 -11.61
CA ALA A 196 40.45 -35.46 -11.25
C ALA A 196 40.46 -36.39 -12.50
N GLY A 197 41.40 -36.16 -13.42
CA GLY A 197 41.57 -36.93 -14.63
C GLY A 197 41.67 -38.43 -14.35
N GLY A 198 40.70 -39.19 -14.88
CA GLY A 198 40.82 -40.61 -15.21
C GLY A 198 40.97 -41.59 -14.05
N ASN A 199 39.85 -42.03 -13.47
CA ASN A 199 39.58 -43.47 -13.34
C ASN A 199 38.09 -43.73 -13.00
N VAL A 200 37.39 -44.31 -13.97
CA VAL A 200 36.07 -44.90 -13.80
C VAL A 200 36.31 -46.31 -13.27
N ASN A 201 35.73 -46.63 -12.10
CA ASN A 201 35.72 -47.92 -11.38
C ASN A 201 36.56 -47.97 -10.10
N ALA A 202 35.96 -47.51 -9.00
CA ALA A 202 36.12 -48.13 -7.69
C ALA A 202 34.86 -47.87 -6.86
N THR A 203 34.03 -48.91 -6.77
CA THR A 203 33.08 -49.14 -5.67
C THR A 203 33.75 -48.94 -4.32
N GLU A 204 33.00 -48.32 -3.40
CA GLU A 204 33.02 -48.47 -1.94
C GLU A 204 34.37 -48.43 -1.19
N GLU A 205 34.35 -47.71 -0.07
CA GLU A 205 35.42 -47.60 0.95
C GLU A 205 36.57 -46.64 0.68
N ALA A 206 36.35 -45.36 1.03
CA ALA A 206 37.41 -44.49 1.55
C ALA A 206 36.89 -43.76 2.80
N GLY A 207 37.06 -44.43 3.95
CA GLY A 207 36.97 -43.79 5.24
C GLY A 207 38.12 -42.80 5.44
N SER A 208 37.85 -41.52 5.24
CA SER A 208 38.66 -40.44 5.81
C SER A 208 37.78 -39.58 6.72
N SER A 209 37.97 -39.73 8.03
CA SER A 209 37.64 -38.74 9.05
C SER A 209 36.26 -38.05 8.88
N LYS A 210 35.18 -38.72 9.30
CA LYS A 210 33.94 -38.03 9.71
C LYS A 210 34.26 -37.17 10.95
N LYS A 211 34.83 -35.99 10.75
CA LYS A 211 34.54 -34.87 11.66
C LYS A 211 33.02 -34.78 11.63
N MET A 212 32.38 -34.99 12.78
CA MET A 212 30.95 -34.85 12.98
C MET A 212 30.53 -33.52 12.36
N SER A 213 30.01 -33.55 11.12
CA SER A 213 29.70 -32.32 10.40
C SER A 213 28.59 -31.65 11.19
N ASP A 214 28.79 -30.38 11.56
CA ASP A 214 27.72 -29.61 12.17
C ASP A 214 26.57 -29.58 11.16
N GLN A 215 25.43 -30.17 11.51
CA GLN A 215 24.28 -30.26 10.62
C GLN A 215 23.71 -28.87 10.29
N MET A 216 24.11 -27.84 11.04
CA MET A 216 23.84 -26.45 10.73
C MET A 216 24.50 -26.00 9.41
N ASP A 217 25.60 -26.62 8.98
CA ASP A 217 26.28 -26.35 7.69
C ASP A 217 25.47 -26.83 6.46
N ASN A 218 24.42 -27.63 6.69
CA ASN A 218 23.54 -28.17 5.64
C ASN A 218 22.31 -27.28 5.41
N ILE A 219 22.08 -26.25 6.23
CA ILE A 219 20.98 -25.29 6.06
C ILE A 219 21.44 -24.16 5.14
N VAL A 220 20.82 -24.05 3.96
CA VAL A 220 21.24 -23.14 2.89
C VAL A 220 20.33 -21.93 2.73
N ASP A 221 19.09 -22.03 3.24
CA ASP A 221 18.11 -20.97 3.13
C ASP A 221 17.12 -20.97 4.30
N MET A 222 16.53 -19.81 4.57
CA MET A 222 15.40 -19.60 5.47
C MET A 222 14.39 -18.68 4.78
N ARG A 223 13.10 -19.05 4.81
CA ARG A 223 12.00 -18.36 4.13
C ARG A 223 10.86 -18.06 5.09
N GLU A 224 10.13 -16.98 4.83
CA GLU A 224 8.90 -16.58 5.55
C GLU A 224 9.07 -16.36 7.07
N TYR A 225 10.29 -16.05 7.52
CA TYR A 225 10.65 -15.87 8.94
C TYR A 225 10.34 -14.49 9.51
N ASP A 226 9.83 -13.58 8.68
CA ASP A 226 9.54 -12.18 8.98
C ASP A 226 8.08 -11.80 8.67
N VAL A 227 7.21 -12.80 8.51
CA VAL A 227 5.76 -12.60 8.36
C VAL A 227 5.16 -12.32 9.75
N PRO A 228 4.48 -11.17 9.96
CA PRO A 228 3.82 -10.89 11.23
C PRO A 228 2.81 -11.98 11.60
N TYR A 229 2.70 -12.28 12.89
CA TYR A 229 1.97 -13.46 13.36
C TYR A 229 0.46 -13.41 13.08
N HIS A 230 -0.18 -12.25 13.31
CA HIS A 230 -1.60 -12.05 13.02
C HIS A 230 -1.89 -12.06 11.51
N VAL A 231 -0.98 -11.49 10.71
CA VAL A 231 -1.02 -11.56 9.23
C VAL A 231 -0.90 -13.00 8.74
N ARG A 232 0.00 -13.80 9.32
CA ARG A 232 0.14 -15.23 9.01
C ARG A 232 -1.18 -15.97 9.21
N LEU A 233 -1.81 -15.80 10.36
CA LEU A 233 -3.08 -16.45 10.68
C LEU A 233 -4.18 -16.07 9.69
N SER A 234 -4.29 -14.77 9.41
CA SER A 234 -5.27 -14.20 8.50
C SER A 234 -5.12 -14.75 7.07
N ILE A 235 -3.87 -14.86 6.57
CA ILE A 235 -3.56 -15.50 5.28
C ILE A 235 -3.93 -16.98 5.30
N ASP A 236 -3.41 -17.73 6.27
CA ASP A 236 -3.51 -19.19 6.29
C ASP A 236 -4.96 -19.68 6.43
N LEU A 237 -5.76 -18.97 7.23
CA LEU A 237 -7.15 -19.32 7.54
C LEU A 237 -8.18 -18.51 6.75
N LYS A 238 -7.75 -17.57 5.90
CA LYS A 238 -8.60 -16.64 5.14
C LYS A 238 -9.55 -15.78 5.99
N ILE A 239 -9.18 -15.49 7.23
CA ILE A 239 -9.98 -14.66 8.15
C ILE A 239 -9.57 -13.20 7.98
N HIS A 240 -10.49 -12.37 7.50
CA HIS A 240 -10.32 -10.94 7.27
C HIS A 240 -11.34 -10.14 8.06
N VAL A 241 -10.92 -8.99 8.58
CA VAL A 241 -11.81 -8.01 9.23
C VAL A 241 -12.85 -7.51 8.22
N ALA A 242 -13.97 -6.99 8.73
CA ALA A 242 -15.08 -6.47 7.94
C ALA A 242 -15.97 -7.50 7.23
N HIS A 243 -15.93 -8.77 7.66
CA HIS A 243 -16.86 -9.83 7.23
C HIS A 243 -17.66 -10.40 8.41
N TRP A 244 -18.80 -10.99 8.10
CA TRP A 244 -19.58 -11.79 9.03
C TRP A 244 -19.02 -13.21 9.16
N TYR A 245 -19.01 -13.73 10.38
CA TYR A 245 -18.59 -15.09 10.69
C TYR A 245 -19.52 -15.76 11.69
N ASN A 246 -19.73 -17.05 11.52
CA ASN A 246 -20.22 -17.93 12.57
C ASN A 246 -19.00 -18.43 13.37
N VAL A 247 -19.01 -18.16 14.67
CA VAL A 247 -17.98 -18.57 15.62
C VAL A 247 -18.56 -19.66 16.51
N ARG A 248 -18.02 -20.88 16.38
CA ARG A 248 -18.43 -22.02 17.18
C ARG A 248 -17.32 -22.40 18.15
N TYR A 249 -17.61 -22.26 19.43
CA TYR A 249 -16.74 -22.66 20.53
C TYR A 249 -17.24 -23.98 21.14
N ARG A 250 -16.35 -24.95 21.33
CA ARG A 250 -16.70 -26.30 21.84
C ARG A 250 -16.00 -26.64 23.16
N GLY A 251 -15.61 -25.62 23.93
CA GLY A 251 -14.78 -25.77 25.14
C GLY A 251 -13.28 -25.64 24.84
N SER A 252 -12.42 -25.71 25.87
CA SER A 252 -10.97 -25.48 25.75
C SER A 252 -10.22 -26.55 24.94
N VAL A 253 -10.80 -27.75 24.85
CA VAL A 253 -10.19 -28.93 24.22
C VAL A 253 -10.00 -28.77 22.69
N TYR A 254 -10.86 -27.98 22.03
CA TYR A 254 -10.81 -27.76 20.59
C TYR A 254 -10.65 -26.28 20.27
N PRO A 255 -9.83 -25.91 19.27
CA PRO A 255 -9.76 -24.53 18.82
C PRO A 255 -11.13 -24.07 18.29
N PRO A 256 -11.49 -22.79 18.46
CA PRO A 256 -12.76 -22.28 17.95
C PRO A 256 -12.80 -22.37 16.42
N GLU A 257 -13.98 -22.67 15.89
CA GLU A 257 -14.22 -22.71 14.45
C GLU A 257 -14.83 -21.37 14.01
N ILE A 258 -14.16 -20.68 13.09
CA ILE A 258 -14.59 -19.38 12.55
C ILE A 258 -14.89 -19.56 11.06
N VAL A 259 -16.16 -19.46 10.68
CA VAL A 259 -16.64 -19.74 9.32
C VAL A 259 -17.31 -18.51 8.73
N ARG A 260 -16.83 -18.05 7.57
CA ARG A 260 -17.31 -16.84 6.89
C ARG A 260 -18.76 -17.00 6.37
N ARG A 261 -19.53 -15.92 6.46
CA ARG A 261 -20.92 -15.80 5.98
C ARG A 261 -21.02 -14.78 4.85
N ASP A 262 -20.88 -15.25 3.61
CA ASP A 262 -20.94 -14.40 2.41
C ASP A 262 -22.35 -13.91 2.05
N ASP A 263 -23.38 -14.52 2.65
CA ASP A 263 -24.78 -14.12 2.49
C ASP A 263 -25.13 -12.83 3.23
N LEU A 264 -24.35 -12.45 4.25
CA LEU A 264 -24.52 -11.23 5.02
C LEU A 264 -23.55 -10.15 4.51
N VAL A 265 -24.09 -9.10 3.89
CA VAL A 265 -23.31 -8.01 3.29
C VAL A 265 -23.44 -6.70 4.07
N GLU A 266 -24.60 -6.46 4.68
CA GLU A 266 -24.87 -5.26 5.45
C GLU A 266 -24.00 -5.25 6.72
N ARG A 267 -23.41 -4.09 7.02
CA ARG A 267 -22.49 -3.93 8.15
C ARG A 267 -23.29 -3.48 9.38
N PRO A 268 -22.94 -3.92 10.60
CA PRO A 268 -23.49 -3.30 11.80
C PRO A 268 -22.94 -1.87 11.96
N ASP A 269 -23.64 -1.06 12.74
CA ASP A 269 -23.21 0.29 13.11
C ASP A 269 -22.33 0.21 14.39
N PRO A 270 -21.00 0.33 14.31
CA PRO A 270 -20.16 0.41 15.51
C PRO A 270 -20.34 1.77 16.18
N VAL A 271 -20.11 1.82 17.50
CA VAL A 271 -20.10 3.10 18.23
C VAL A 271 -18.82 3.86 17.88
N VAL A 272 -18.96 5.02 17.26
CA VAL A 272 -17.86 5.87 16.78
C VAL A 272 -17.80 7.13 17.62
N LEU A 273 -16.66 7.36 18.27
CA LEU A 273 -16.36 8.58 18.99
C LEU A 273 -15.25 9.35 18.27
N ALA A 274 -15.53 10.56 17.81
CA ALA A 274 -14.50 11.46 17.27
C ALA A 274 -14.24 12.62 18.24
N PHE A 275 -13.00 12.90 18.61
CA PHE A 275 -12.68 13.99 19.53
C PHE A 275 -11.51 14.86 19.07
N ASP A 276 -11.48 16.07 19.62
CA ASP A 276 -10.46 17.09 19.43
C ASP A 276 -10.29 17.87 20.75
N ILE A 277 -9.07 18.34 21.02
CA ILE A 277 -8.75 19.10 22.25
C ILE A 277 -8.25 20.50 21.95
N GLU A 278 -8.63 21.44 22.82
CA GLU A 278 -8.06 22.79 22.84
C GLU A 278 -7.25 23.00 24.11
N THR A 279 -6.02 23.49 23.96
CA THR A 279 -5.07 23.64 25.06
C THR A 279 -4.61 25.08 25.22
N THR A 280 -4.15 25.44 26.42
CA THR A 280 -3.39 26.67 26.57
C THR A 280 -2.08 26.58 25.80
N LYS A 281 -1.50 27.75 25.53
CA LYS A 281 -0.15 27.86 25.01
C LYS A 281 0.48 29.18 25.39
N LEU A 282 1.81 29.18 25.45
CA LEU A 282 2.58 30.41 25.50
C LEU A 282 2.54 31.15 24.15
N PRO A 283 2.60 32.50 24.13
CA PRO A 283 2.61 33.28 22.89
C PRO A 283 3.76 32.87 21.96
N LEU A 284 3.45 32.72 20.67
CA LEU A 284 4.39 32.34 19.59
C LEU A 284 5.13 31.01 19.82
N LYS A 285 4.61 30.15 20.69
CA LYS A 285 5.10 28.79 20.92
C LYS A 285 4.01 27.76 20.67
N PHE A 286 4.44 26.52 20.43
CA PHE A 286 3.55 25.36 20.48
C PHE A 286 3.16 25.06 21.93
N PRO A 287 1.97 24.46 22.16
CA PRO A 287 1.60 23.92 23.46
C PRO A 287 2.62 22.92 23.99
N ASP A 288 2.91 22.97 25.28
CA ASP A 288 3.78 22.02 25.99
C ASP A 288 3.00 21.31 27.09
N ALA A 289 2.73 20.01 26.91
CA ALA A 289 1.90 19.22 27.83
C ALA A 289 2.43 19.18 29.28
N GLU A 290 3.72 19.47 29.50
CA GLU A 290 4.29 19.54 30.84
C GLU A 290 3.86 20.80 31.61
N THR A 291 3.54 21.88 30.91
CA THR A 291 3.26 23.19 31.52
C THR A 291 1.88 23.76 31.19
N ASP A 292 1.37 23.48 30.00
CA ASP A 292 0.07 23.94 29.51
C ASP A 292 -1.05 22.98 29.91
N GLN A 293 -2.28 23.49 29.96
CA GLN A 293 -3.47 22.75 30.39
C GLN A 293 -4.47 22.56 29.26
N ILE A 294 -5.33 21.54 29.37
CA ILE A 294 -6.48 21.35 28.49
C ILE A 294 -7.60 22.32 28.92
N MET A 295 -8.09 23.10 27.95
CA MET A 295 -9.19 24.04 28.12
C MET A 295 -10.53 23.41 27.77
N MET A 296 -10.56 22.64 26.68
CA MET A 296 -11.78 22.01 26.16
C MET A 296 -11.48 20.65 25.54
N ILE A 297 -12.42 19.71 25.67
CA ILE A 297 -12.47 18.47 24.89
C ILE A 297 -13.82 18.44 24.18
N SER A 298 -13.81 18.59 22.86
CA SER A 298 -15.01 18.46 22.04
C SER A 298 -15.04 17.09 21.39
N TYR A 299 -16.21 16.46 21.32
CA TYR A 299 -16.34 15.15 20.70
C TYR A 299 -17.75 14.88 20.20
N MET A 300 -17.85 13.95 19.26
CA MET A 300 -19.13 13.43 18.74
C MET A 300 -19.21 11.93 18.93
N ILE A 301 -20.37 11.43 19.31
CA ILE A 301 -20.70 10.01 19.43
C ILE A 301 -21.94 9.75 18.58
N ASP A 302 -21.78 8.98 17.50
CA ASP A 302 -22.85 8.56 16.60
C ASP A 302 -23.80 9.69 16.13
N GLY A 303 -23.28 10.92 16.02
CA GLY A 303 -24.00 12.12 15.57
C GLY A 303 -24.43 13.08 16.69
N GLN A 304 -24.36 12.67 17.97
CA GLN A 304 -24.57 13.56 19.11
C GLN A 304 -23.24 14.20 19.54
N GLY A 305 -23.21 15.52 19.64
CA GLY A 305 -22.06 16.28 20.09
C GLY A 305 -22.03 16.46 21.61
N TYR A 306 -20.81 16.55 22.14
CA TYR A 306 -20.51 16.85 23.53
C TYR A 306 -19.29 17.78 23.62
N LEU A 307 -19.27 18.61 24.65
CA LEU A 307 -18.16 19.50 24.96
C LEU A 307 -17.90 19.46 26.45
N ILE A 308 -16.67 19.17 26.88
CA ILE A 308 -16.25 19.33 28.28
C ILE A 308 -15.36 20.56 28.37
N THR A 309 -15.60 21.46 29.32
CA THR A 309 -14.84 22.70 29.51
C THR A 309 -14.15 22.73 30.87
N ASN A 310 -12.94 23.30 30.93
CA ASN A 310 -12.20 23.56 32.17
C ASN A 310 -12.46 24.99 32.65
N ARG A 311 -13.21 25.14 33.75
CA ARG A 311 -13.63 26.44 34.30
C ARG A 311 -12.52 27.20 35.03
N GLU A 312 -11.31 26.63 35.20
CA GLU A 312 -10.13 27.40 35.64
C GLU A 312 -9.64 28.37 34.57
N ILE A 313 -9.93 28.09 33.29
CA ILE A 313 -9.39 28.82 32.13
C ILE A 313 -10.50 29.50 31.34
N VAL A 314 -11.54 28.74 31.01
CA VAL A 314 -12.75 29.29 30.41
C VAL A 314 -13.39 30.21 31.46
N SER A 315 -13.83 31.42 31.12
CA SER A 315 -14.30 32.40 32.12
C SER A 315 -15.79 32.24 32.49
N GLU A 316 -16.62 31.73 31.58
CA GLU A 316 -18.07 31.60 31.76
C GLU A 316 -18.55 30.15 31.48
N ASP A 317 -19.68 29.77 32.06
CA ASP A 317 -20.31 28.48 31.76
C ASP A 317 -20.85 28.54 30.33
N ILE A 318 -20.54 27.52 29.53
CA ILE A 318 -21.03 27.40 28.16
C ILE A 318 -22.37 26.66 28.19
N GLU A 319 -23.38 27.24 27.54
CA GLU A 319 -24.71 26.63 27.40
C GLU A 319 -24.74 25.61 26.26
N ASP A 320 -25.69 24.67 26.31
CA ASP A 320 -25.98 23.75 25.20
C ASP A 320 -26.32 24.53 23.92
N PHE A 321 -25.73 24.12 22.79
CA PHE A 321 -25.90 24.81 21.52
C PHE A 321 -25.82 23.85 20.34
N GLU A 322 -26.15 24.35 19.15
CA GLU A 322 -26.11 23.57 17.92
C GLU A 322 -25.09 24.17 16.95
N PHE A 323 -24.23 23.31 16.40
CA PHE A 323 -23.33 23.63 15.30
C PHE A 323 -23.60 22.69 14.11
N THR A 324 -24.50 23.14 13.23
CA THR A 324 -24.91 22.39 12.03
C THR A 324 -24.47 23.15 10.77
N PRO A 325 -23.24 22.91 10.25
CA PRO A 325 -22.72 23.65 9.09
C PRO A 325 -23.49 23.36 7.80
N LYS A 326 -24.12 22.19 7.71
CA LYS A 326 -25.07 21.81 6.66
C LYS A 326 -26.15 20.88 7.21
N PRO A 327 -27.33 20.78 6.58
CA PRO A 327 -28.38 19.85 7.01
C PRO A 327 -27.93 18.39 7.10
N GLU A 328 -26.98 17.96 6.29
CA GLU A 328 -26.42 16.60 6.37
C GLU A 328 -25.34 16.40 7.46
N TYR A 329 -24.99 17.45 8.20
CA TYR A 329 -23.95 17.48 9.23
C TYR A 329 -24.52 18.07 10.52
N GLU A 330 -25.52 17.43 11.08
CA GLU A 330 -26.12 17.85 12.35
C GLU A 330 -25.11 17.74 13.49
N GLY A 331 -25.09 18.74 14.37
CA GLY A 331 -24.21 18.76 15.53
C GLY A 331 -24.89 19.44 16.72
N PRO A 332 -25.89 18.82 17.35
CA PRO A 332 -26.37 19.26 18.66
C PRO A 332 -25.32 18.95 19.72
N PHE A 333 -24.94 19.92 20.56
CA PHE A 333 -23.92 19.76 21.59
C PHE A 333 -24.51 19.90 23.00
N THR A 334 -24.26 18.88 23.83
CA THR A 334 -24.46 18.95 25.28
C THR A 334 -23.14 19.29 25.97
N VAL A 335 -23.18 20.23 26.89
CA VAL A 335 -21.98 20.81 27.49
C VAL A 335 -21.82 20.41 28.96
N PHE A 336 -20.62 19.97 29.32
CA PHE A 336 -20.21 19.66 30.68
C PHE A 336 -19.19 20.71 31.16
N ASN A 337 -19.63 21.62 32.01
CA ASN A 337 -18.76 22.64 32.59
C ASN A 337 -18.12 22.10 33.87
N GLU A 338 -16.88 21.62 33.79
CA GLU A 338 -16.17 20.99 34.91
C GLU A 338 -15.28 21.99 35.66
N PRO A 339 -15.19 21.91 36.99
CA PRO A 339 -14.58 22.96 37.81
C PRO A 339 -13.07 23.16 37.57
N ASP A 340 -12.35 22.09 37.19
CA ASP A 340 -10.90 22.07 36.98
C ASP A 340 -10.48 21.05 35.92
N GLU A 341 -9.19 21.08 35.52
CA GLU A 341 -8.64 20.15 34.51
C GLU A 341 -8.76 18.68 34.92
N ALA A 342 -8.59 18.37 36.21
CA ALA A 342 -8.66 17.00 36.71
C ALA A 342 -10.09 16.43 36.56
N SER A 343 -11.10 17.23 36.89
CA SER A 343 -12.52 16.89 36.73
C SER A 343 -12.91 16.74 35.25
N LEU A 344 -12.36 17.60 34.37
CA LEU A 344 -12.51 17.48 32.92
C LEU A 344 -11.99 16.13 32.39
N ILE A 345 -10.77 15.74 32.78
CA ILE A 345 -10.17 14.47 32.33
C ILE A 345 -10.94 13.27 32.91
N GLN A 346 -11.38 13.36 34.17
CA GLN A 346 -12.19 12.32 34.78
C GLN A 346 -13.56 12.16 34.08
N ARG A 347 -14.27 13.26 33.80
CA ARG A 347 -15.53 13.25 33.02
C ARG A 347 -15.33 12.61 31.65
N TRP A 348 -14.21 12.91 30.99
CA TRP A 348 -13.85 12.30 29.71
C TRP A 348 -13.73 10.78 29.81
N PHE A 349 -12.97 10.26 30.78
CA PHE A 349 -12.83 8.81 30.98
C PHE A 349 -14.14 8.14 31.41
N GLU A 350 -14.93 8.78 32.27
CA GLU A 350 -16.27 8.30 32.67
C GLU A 350 -17.18 8.11 31.46
N HIS A 351 -17.26 9.12 30.58
CA HIS A 351 -18.15 9.06 29.43
C HIS A 351 -17.67 8.03 28.37
N VAL A 352 -16.34 7.83 28.26
CA VAL A 352 -15.77 6.72 27.47
C VAL A 352 -16.23 5.35 28.02
N HIS A 353 -16.31 5.18 29.34
CA HIS A 353 -16.79 3.94 29.95
C HIS A 353 -18.30 3.71 29.79
N GLU A 354 -19.09 4.78 29.83
CA GLU A 354 -20.53 4.73 29.61
C GLU A 354 -20.87 4.34 28.17
N THR A 355 -20.20 4.97 27.20
CA THR A 355 -20.50 4.82 25.77
C THR A 355 -19.82 3.61 25.13
N ARG A 356 -18.68 3.17 25.71
CA ARG A 356 -17.86 2.04 25.23
C ARG A 356 -17.61 2.12 23.72
N PRO A 357 -16.92 3.16 23.21
CA PRO A 357 -16.71 3.31 21.78
C PRO A 357 -15.94 2.13 21.19
N ASN A 358 -16.33 1.70 20.01
CA ASN A 358 -15.58 0.72 19.24
C ASN A 358 -14.43 1.37 18.46
N ILE A 359 -14.62 2.64 18.08
CA ILE A 359 -13.69 3.38 17.26
C ILE A 359 -13.52 4.78 17.83
N PHE A 360 -12.28 5.16 18.09
CA PHE A 360 -11.87 6.52 18.41
C PHE A 360 -11.30 7.17 17.15
N VAL A 361 -11.73 8.38 16.85
CA VAL A 361 -11.34 9.13 15.67
C VAL A 361 -10.72 10.45 16.12
N THR A 362 -9.61 10.81 15.51
CA THR A 362 -8.93 12.10 15.74
C THR A 362 -8.44 12.67 14.41
N TYR A 363 -7.96 13.91 14.44
CA TYR A 363 -7.17 14.48 13.36
C TYR A 363 -5.78 14.85 13.87
N ASN A 364 -4.75 14.06 13.54
CA ASN A 364 -3.40 14.18 14.08
C ASN A 364 -3.26 13.78 15.58
N GLY A 365 -4.22 13.00 16.11
CA GLY A 365 -4.24 12.66 17.54
C GLY A 365 -3.08 11.79 18.02
N ASP A 366 -2.43 11.01 17.13
CA ASP A 366 -1.22 10.25 17.49
C ASP A 366 -0.08 11.16 17.99
N PHE A 367 0.01 12.39 17.48
CA PHE A 367 1.14 13.29 17.71
C PHE A 367 0.80 14.57 18.48
N PHE A 368 -0.47 14.77 18.83
CA PHE A 368 -0.91 15.91 19.62
C PHE A 368 -1.89 15.49 20.72
N ASP A 369 -3.13 15.17 20.36
CA ASP A 369 -4.24 14.99 21.29
C ASP A 369 -3.98 13.91 22.36
N TRP A 370 -3.67 12.68 21.94
CA TRP A 370 -3.43 11.57 22.86
C TRP A 370 -2.21 11.77 23.77
N PRO A 371 -1.01 12.15 23.27
CA PRO A 371 0.12 12.43 24.15
C PRO A 371 -0.14 13.58 25.12
N PHE A 372 -0.92 14.58 24.72
CA PHE A 372 -1.29 15.68 25.61
C PHE A 372 -2.20 15.15 26.73
N VAL A 373 -3.29 14.46 26.40
CA VAL A 373 -4.21 13.86 27.39
C VAL A 373 -3.48 12.90 28.33
N GLU A 374 -2.59 12.04 27.82
CA GLU A 374 -1.80 11.10 28.64
C GLU A 374 -0.94 11.83 29.67
N THR A 375 -0.21 12.86 29.22
CA THR A 375 0.70 13.64 30.08
C THR A 375 -0.08 14.41 31.14
N ARG A 376 -1.17 15.09 30.76
CA ARG A 376 -2.02 15.84 31.70
C ARG A 376 -2.69 14.92 32.71
N ALA A 377 -3.22 13.77 32.27
CA ALA A 377 -3.79 12.77 33.15
C ALA A 377 -2.76 12.30 34.21
N ALA A 378 -1.53 12.03 33.78
CA ALA A 378 -0.45 11.60 34.67
C ALA A 378 -0.09 12.67 35.72
N GLN A 379 -0.11 13.96 35.37
CA GLN A 379 0.12 15.05 36.34
C GLN A 379 -0.94 15.12 37.44
N HIS A 380 -2.16 14.69 37.14
CA HIS A 380 -3.26 14.59 38.10
C HIS A 380 -3.36 13.21 38.77
N GLY A 381 -2.37 12.33 38.58
CA GLY A 381 -2.31 11.01 39.19
C GLY A 381 -3.24 9.97 38.54
N LEU A 382 -3.78 10.26 37.36
CA LEU A 382 -4.60 9.34 36.56
C LEU A 382 -3.71 8.59 35.56
N ASN A 383 -3.99 7.30 35.36
CA ASN A 383 -3.25 6.48 34.41
C ASN A 383 -4.14 6.12 33.21
N MET A 384 -3.95 6.81 32.08
CA MET A 384 -4.79 6.64 30.89
C MET A 384 -4.89 5.19 30.39
N TYR A 385 -3.80 4.41 30.50
CA TYR A 385 -3.81 3.00 30.12
C TYR A 385 -4.67 2.15 31.06
N GLN A 386 -4.64 2.41 32.37
CA GLN A 386 -5.48 1.69 33.34
C GLN A 386 -6.96 2.11 33.30
N GLU A 387 -7.23 3.37 32.98
CA GLU A 387 -8.58 3.89 32.82
C GLU A 387 -9.18 3.33 31.52
N ILE A 388 -8.66 3.73 30.36
CA ILE A 388 -9.30 3.50 29.06
C ILE A 388 -8.50 2.60 28.10
N GLY A 389 -7.38 1.99 28.53
CA GLY A 389 -6.63 0.99 27.76
C GLY A 389 -5.78 1.51 26.61
N PHE A 390 -5.74 2.83 26.39
CA PHE A 390 -4.89 3.46 25.37
C PHE A 390 -3.45 3.61 25.87
N GLN A 391 -2.50 3.26 25.02
CA GLN A 391 -1.07 3.48 25.26
C GLN A 391 -0.31 3.71 23.96
N LYS A 392 0.85 4.34 24.09
CA LYS A 392 1.79 4.57 22.99
C LYS A 392 2.51 3.27 22.58
N ASP A 393 2.58 3.00 21.28
CA ASP A 393 3.37 1.90 20.72
C ASP A 393 4.82 2.30 20.41
N SER A 394 5.59 1.38 19.85
CA SER A 394 7.00 1.62 19.50
C SER A 394 7.22 2.63 18.36
N GLN A 395 6.18 2.93 17.58
CA GLN A 395 6.21 3.96 16.52
C GLN A 395 5.72 5.32 17.05
N GLY A 396 5.35 5.37 18.33
CA GLY A 396 4.83 6.55 18.97
C GLY A 396 3.35 6.80 18.72
N GLU A 397 2.61 5.80 18.25
CA GLU A 397 1.18 5.88 17.91
C GLU A 397 0.32 5.35 19.05
N TYR A 398 -0.85 5.93 19.28
CA TYR A 398 -1.72 5.52 20.38
C TYR A 398 -2.71 4.44 19.92
N LYS A 399 -2.72 3.31 20.63
CA LYS A 399 -3.52 2.12 20.29
C LYS A 399 -4.11 1.49 21.54
N ALA A 400 -5.20 0.74 21.33
CA ALA A 400 -5.87 -0.06 22.34
C ALA A 400 -6.30 -1.41 21.72
N SER A 401 -6.51 -2.44 22.54
CA SER A 401 -6.98 -3.75 22.05
C SER A 401 -8.48 -3.76 21.80
N GLN A 402 -9.24 -3.19 22.74
CA GLN A 402 -10.70 -3.16 22.76
C GLN A 402 -11.33 -2.17 21.80
N ALA A 403 -10.57 -1.17 21.32
CA ALA A 403 -11.06 -0.12 20.45
C ALA A 403 -10.01 0.26 19.40
N ILE A 404 -10.49 0.67 18.23
CA ILE A 404 -9.66 1.04 17.07
C ILE A 404 -9.37 2.55 17.12
N HIS A 405 -8.17 2.97 16.76
CA HIS A 405 -7.83 4.39 16.65
C HIS A 405 -7.65 4.84 15.20
N MET A 406 -8.60 5.62 14.69
CA MET A 406 -8.63 6.15 13.34
C MET A 406 -8.17 7.60 13.29
N ASP A 407 -6.86 7.81 13.16
CA ASP A 407 -6.30 9.14 12.87
C ASP A 407 -6.53 9.53 11.40
N CYS A 408 -7.50 10.42 11.17
CA CYS A 408 -7.89 10.88 9.84
C CYS A 408 -6.75 11.50 9.03
N LEU A 409 -5.73 12.08 9.69
CA LEU A 409 -4.60 12.68 8.98
C LEU A 409 -3.80 11.63 8.19
N ARG A 410 -3.78 10.37 8.65
CA ARG A 410 -3.12 9.27 7.94
C ARG A 410 -3.79 8.98 6.61
N TRP A 411 -5.12 8.95 6.59
CA TRP A 411 -5.89 8.83 5.36
C TRP A 411 -5.73 10.07 4.47
N VAL A 412 -5.73 11.28 5.06
CA VAL A 412 -5.53 12.52 4.30
C VAL A 412 -4.19 12.50 3.57
N LYS A 413 -3.11 12.12 4.25
CA LYS A 413 -1.77 12.06 3.65
C LYS A 413 -1.65 10.98 2.56
N ARG A 414 -2.31 9.84 2.72
CA ARG A 414 -2.10 8.66 1.86
C ARG A 414 -3.10 8.56 0.71
N ASP A 415 -4.39 8.77 0.99
CA ASP A 415 -5.48 8.35 0.12
C ASP A 415 -6.40 9.48 -0.34
N SER A 416 -6.30 10.69 0.23
CA SER A 416 -7.23 11.78 -0.12
C SER A 416 -6.98 12.42 -1.48
N TYR A 417 -5.79 12.22 -2.07
CA TYR A 417 -5.30 12.93 -3.26
C TYR A 417 -5.21 14.46 -3.09
N LEU A 418 -5.25 14.98 -1.85
CA LEU A 418 -5.04 16.39 -1.59
C LEU A 418 -3.56 16.76 -1.65
N PRO A 419 -3.22 17.97 -2.15
CA PRO A 419 -1.85 18.46 -2.10
C PRO A 419 -1.41 18.68 -0.65
N VAL A 420 -0.10 18.57 -0.38
CA VAL A 420 0.47 18.65 0.98
C VAL A 420 0.07 19.92 1.72
N GLY A 421 -0.03 21.06 1.01
CA GLY A 421 -0.47 22.33 1.60
C GLY A 421 -1.93 22.35 2.09
N SER A 422 -2.74 21.36 1.70
CA SER A 422 -4.15 21.21 2.07
C SER A 422 -4.39 20.02 3.00
N HIS A 423 -3.36 19.55 3.70
CA HIS A 423 -3.45 18.45 4.67
C HIS A 423 -3.84 18.90 6.09
N ASN A 424 -4.09 20.19 6.33
CA ASN A 424 -4.69 20.62 7.60
C ASN A 424 -6.20 20.32 7.61
N LEU A 425 -6.78 20.21 8.80
CA LEU A 425 -8.20 19.83 8.98
C LEU A 425 -9.14 20.75 8.22
N LYS A 426 -8.96 22.08 8.32
CA LYS A 426 -9.85 23.07 7.68
C LYS A 426 -9.87 22.92 6.16
N ALA A 427 -8.70 22.83 5.53
CA ALA A 427 -8.58 22.64 4.09
C ALA A 427 -9.10 21.26 3.64
N ALA A 428 -8.85 20.20 4.43
CA ALA A 428 -9.35 18.86 4.13
C ALA A 428 -10.88 18.79 4.23
N ALA A 429 -11.46 19.35 5.28
CA ALA A 429 -12.91 19.46 5.49
C ALA A 429 -13.56 20.31 4.39
N LYS A 430 -12.97 21.46 4.02
CA LYS A 430 -13.44 22.26 2.88
C LYS A 430 -13.45 21.48 1.57
N ALA A 431 -12.36 20.79 1.26
CA ALA A 431 -12.24 20.05 0.01
C ALA A 431 -13.14 18.81 -0.04
N LYS A 432 -13.36 18.12 1.09
CA LYS A 432 -14.10 16.85 1.15
C LYS A 432 -15.55 17.01 1.58
N LEU A 433 -15.83 17.78 2.62
CA LEU A 433 -17.20 17.99 3.15
C LEU A 433 -17.92 19.17 2.47
N SER A 434 -17.20 20.00 1.73
CA SER A 434 -17.73 21.12 0.93
C SER A 434 -18.43 22.20 1.75
N TYR A 435 -17.94 22.48 2.96
CA TYR A 435 -18.29 23.68 3.75
C TYR A 435 -17.01 24.32 4.29
N ASP A 436 -17.06 25.60 4.63
CA ASP A 436 -15.95 26.31 5.27
C ASP A 436 -16.05 26.14 6.79
N PRO A 437 -15.15 25.38 7.46
CA PRO A 437 -15.17 25.25 8.90
C PRO A 437 -14.75 26.57 9.56
N VAL A 438 -15.07 26.73 10.85
CA VAL A 438 -14.67 27.93 11.61
C VAL A 438 -13.16 28.01 11.68
N GLU A 439 -12.57 29.10 11.21
CA GLU A 439 -11.13 29.36 11.33
C GLU A 439 -10.86 30.36 12.45
N LEU A 440 -9.89 30.03 13.29
CA LEU A 440 -9.42 30.88 14.38
C LEU A 440 -7.88 30.92 14.38
N ASP A 441 -7.31 32.09 14.66
CA ASP A 441 -5.86 32.20 14.87
C ASP A 441 -5.49 31.54 16.21
N PRO A 442 -4.58 30.54 16.23
CA PRO A 442 -4.16 29.89 17.47
C PRO A 442 -3.59 30.83 18.53
N GLU A 443 -3.10 32.03 18.18
CA GLU A 443 -2.62 33.02 19.14
C GLU A 443 -3.76 33.72 19.90
N GLU A 444 -4.99 33.69 19.38
CA GLU A 444 -6.16 34.32 20.00
C GLU A 444 -6.89 33.38 20.97
N MET A 445 -6.68 32.06 20.88
CA MET A 445 -7.39 31.04 21.67
C MET A 445 -7.36 31.31 23.19
N CYS A 446 -6.17 31.53 23.77
CA CYS A 446 -6.05 31.78 25.21
C CYS A 446 -6.75 33.07 25.64
N ARG A 447 -6.72 34.12 24.80
CA ARG A 447 -7.44 35.38 25.08
C ARG A 447 -8.95 35.16 25.03
N MET A 448 -9.42 34.43 24.01
CA MET A 448 -10.84 34.14 23.81
C MET A 448 -11.41 33.21 24.88
N ALA A 449 -10.62 32.31 25.46
CA ALA A 449 -11.07 31.51 26.60
C ALA A 449 -11.55 32.39 27.78
N THR A 450 -10.97 33.59 27.94
CA THR A 450 -11.38 34.56 28.97
C THR A 450 -12.37 35.60 28.46
N GLU A 451 -12.16 36.15 27.26
CA GLU A 451 -12.93 37.30 26.75
C GLU A 451 -14.17 36.90 25.94
N GLU A 452 -14.12 35.79 25.20
CA GLU A 452 -15.16 35.34 24.26
C GLU A 452 -15.34 33.81 24.28
N PRO A 453 -15.64 33.20 25.44
CA PRO A 453 -15.57 31.75 25.63
C PRO A 453 -16.56 30.97 24.75
N GLN A 454 -17.75 31.52 24.47
CA GLN A 454 -18.74 30.89 23.58
C GLN A 454 -18.25 30.81 22.12
N THR A 455 -17.51 31.81 21.66
CA THR A 455 -16.92 31.79 20.31
C THR A 455 -15.83 30.73 20.21
N LEU A 456 -14.99 30.60 21.24
CA LEU A 456 -13.98 29.53 21.32
C LEU A 456 -14.64 28.14 21.38
N ALA A 457 -15.72 27.98 22.15
CA ALA A 457 -16.49 26.74 22.19
C ALA A 457 -17.04 26.36 20.81
N THR A 458 -17.54 27.34 20.05
CA THR A 458 -18.01 27.11 18.66
C THR A 458 -16.89 26.64 17.73
N TYR A 459 -15.69 27.19 17.89
CA TYR A 459 -14.50 26.74 17.15
C TYR A 459 -14.14 25.29 17.50
N SER A 460 -14.05 24.96 18.80
CA SER A 460 -13.71 23.61 19.25
C SER A 460 -14.69 22.57 18.71
N VAL A 461 -16.00 22.80 18.87
CA VAL A 461 -17.01 21.84 18.35
C VAL A 461 -17.01 21.75 16.83
N SER A 462 -16.62 22.82 16.12
CA SER A 462 -16.47 22.78 14.65
C SER A 462 -15.43 21.74 14.23
N ASP A 463 -14.37 21.52 15.01
CA ASP A 463 -13.33 20.55 14.71
C ASP A 463 -13.73 19.11 15.04
N ALA A 464 -14.48 18.89 16.13
CA ALA A 464 -15.13 17.61 16.37
C ALA A 464 -16.12 17.23 15.24
N VAL A 465 -16.96 18.17 14.79
CA VAL A 465 -17.90 17.96 13.67
C VAL A 465 -17.16 17.65 12.37
N ALA A 466 -16.13 18.44 12.04
CA ALA A 466 -15.33 18.21 10.84
C ALA A 466 -14.67 16.82 10.86
N THR A 467 -14.07 16.44 11.99
CA THR A 467 -13.36 15.18 12.17
C THR A 467 -14.33 13.98 12.10
N TYR A 468 -15.46 14.05 12.79
CA TYR A 468 -16.48 13.00 12.79
C TYR A 468 -17.04 12.74 11.39
N TYR A 469 -17.49 13.79 10.69
CA TYR A 469 -18.11 13.61 9.37
C TYR A 469 -17.09 13.31 8.27
N LEU A 470 -15.84 13.80 8.38
CA LEU A 470 -14.76 13.38 7.49
C LEU A 470 -14.52 11.86 7.62
N TYR A 471 -14.49 11.36 8.85
CA TYR A 471 -14.36 9.93 9.11
C TYR A 471 -15.54 9.14 8.57
N MET A 472 -16.77 9.48 8.97
CA MET A 472 -17.96 8.70 8.61
C MET A 472 -18.22 8.67 7.11
N LYS A 473 -17.96 9.78 6.39
CA LYS A 473 -18.18 9.83 4.93
C LYS A 473 -17.05 9.23 4.11
N TYR A 474 -15.81 9.37 4.53
CA TYR A 474 -14.65 9.02 3.69
C TYR A 474 -13.81 7.89 4.26
N VAL A 475 -13.37 8.01 5.51
CA VAL A 475 -12.36 7.10 6.09
C VAL A 475 -12.98 5.76 6.49
N HIS A 476 -14.09 5.77 7.23
CA HIS A 476 -14.77 4.57 7.72
C HIS A 476 -15.07 3.58 6.59
N PRO A 477 -15.84 3.95 5.55
CA PRO A 477 -16.26 2.97 4.57
C PRO A 477 -15.07 2.49 3.71
N PHE A 478 -14.07 3.34 3.47
CA PHE A 478 -12.86 3.03 2.72
C PHE A 478 -11.92 2.06 3.45
N ILE A 479 -11.60 2.31 4.73
CA ILE A 479 -10.67 1.47 5.50
C ILE A 479 -11.28 0.09 5.74
N PHE A 480 -12.56 0.01 6.14
CA PHE A 480 -13.22 -1.29 6.31
C PHE A 480 -13.40 -2.01 4.96
N ALA A 481 -13.58 -1.30 3.85
CA ALA A 481 -13.55 -1.92 2.52
C ALA A 481 -12.18 -2.55 2.20
N LEU A 482 -11.06 -1.89 2.54
CA LEU A 482 -9.73 -2.48 2.40
C LEU A 482 -9.51 -3.68 3.34
N CYS A 483 -10.04 -3.64 4.57
CA CYS A 483 -9.94 -4.74 5.51
C CYS A 483 -10.57 -6.04 4.99
N THR A 484 -11.58 -5.96 4.11
CA THR A 484 -12.22 -7.16 3.53
C THR A 484 -11.28 -8.05 2.72
N ILE A 485 -10.13 -7.53 2.29
CA ILE A 485 -9.17 -8.18 1.38
C ILE A 485 -7.72 -8.11 1.85
N ILE A 486 -7.38 -7.18 2.75
CA ILE A 486 -6.05 -7.08 3.33
C ILE A 486 -6.02 -7.86 4.66
N PRO A 487 -5.05 -8.77 4.86
CA PRO A 487 -4.99 -9.63 6.05
C PRO A 487 -4.42 -8.91 7.28
N MET A 488 -4.98 -7.75 7.65
CA MET A 488 -4.51 -6.87 8.72
C MET A 488 -5.69 -6.27 9.50
N GLU A 489 -5.41 -5.76 10.69
CA GLU A 489 -6.36 -4.98 11.49
C GLU A 489 -6.57 -3.56 10.93
N PRO A 490 -7.71 -2.90 11.23
CA PRO A 490 -8.02 -1.58 10.68
C PRO A 490 -6.98 -0.50 10.98
N ASP A 491 -6.39 -0.53 12.18
CA ASP A 491 -5.32 0.40 12.59
C ASP A 491 -4.09 0.31 11.67
N GLU A 492 -3.66 -0.90 11.30
CA GLU A 492 -2.57 -1.11 10.37
C GLU A 492 -2.97 -0.76 8.93
N VAL A 493 -4.19 -1.10 8.51
CA VAL A 493 -4.69 -0.78 7.17
C VAL A 493 -4.74 0.72 6.93
N LEU A 494 -5.03 1.54 7.95
CA LEU A 494 -4.96 3.00 7.86
C LEU A 494 -3.52 3.53 7.81
N ARG A 495 -2.60 2.95 8.58
CA ARG A 495 -1.27 3.53 8.83
C ARG A 495 -0.15 3.03 7.91
N LYS A 496 -0.21 1.78 7.45
CA LYS A 496 0.84 1.21 6.59
C LYS A 496 0.80 1.83 5.19
N GLY A 497 1.96 2.02 4.57
CA GLY A 497 2.01 2.50 3.18
C GLY A 497 1.32 1.54 2.20
N SER A 498 0.75 2.05 1.11
CA SER A 498 0.00 1.26 0.13
C SER A 498 0.79 0.10 -0.49
N GLY A 499 2.11 0.25 -0.65
CA GLY A 499 3.00 -0.84 -1.08
C GLY A 499 3.08 -2.00 -0.09
N THR A 500 2.91 -1.77 1.21
CA THR A 500 2.81 -2.84 2.23
C THR A 500 1.47 -3.56 2.14
N LEU A 501 0.38 -2.82 1.88
CA LEU A 501 -0.94 -3.42 1.66
C LEU A 501 -0.92 -4.32 0.41
N CYS A 502 -0.28 -3.85 -0.67
CA CYS A 502 -0.05 -4.62 -1.88
C CYS A 502 0.75 -5.91 -1.63
N GLU A 503 1.84 -5.82 -0.84
CA GLU A 503 2.64 -6.99 -0.44
C GLU A 503 1.79 -8.03 0.30
N ALA A 504 0.99 -7.59 1.27
CA ALA A 504 0.14 -8.48 2.06
C ALA A 504 -0.89 -9.22 1.18
N LEU A 505 -1.50 -8.51 0.22
CA LEU A 505 -2.41 -9.10 -0.76
C LEU A 505 -1.69 -10.14 -1.64
N LEU A 506 -0.50 -9.82 -2.15
CA LEU A 506 0.29 -10.76 -2.96
C LEU A 506 0.71 -12.00 -2.15
N MET A 507 0.98 -11.85 -0.85
CA MET A 507 1.25 -12.97 0.05
C MET A 507 0.04 -13.90 0.22
N VAL A 508 -1.18 -13.35 0.30
CA VAL A 508 -2.42 -14.17 0.30
C VAL A 508 -2.48 -15.04 -0.96
N GLN A 509 -2.28 -14.44 -2.13
CA GLN A 509 -2.40 -15.13 -3.42
C GLN A 509 -1.28 -16.16 -3.60
N ALA A 510 -0.03 -15.80 -3.28
CA ALA A 510 1.10 -16.71 -3.33
C ALA A 510 0.92 -17.93 -2.40
N PHE A 511 0.40 -17.71 -1.18
CA PHE A 511 0.18 -18.80 -0.23
C PHE A 511 -0.85 -19.81 -0.76
N HIS A 512 -1.97 -19.34 -1.29
CA HIS A 512 -3.01 -20.20 -1.86
C HIS A 512 -2.61 -20.87 -3.18
N ALA A 513 -1.65 -20.29 -3.90
CA ALA A 513 -0.98 -20.92 -5.04
C ALA A 513 0.17 -21.88 -4.63
N ASN A 514 0.38 -22.10 -3.32
CA ASN A 514 1.48 -22.89 -2.75
C ASN A 514 2.90 -22.41 -3.15
N ILE A 515 3.04 -21.12 -3.44
CA ILE A 515 4.30 -20.46 -3.78
C ILE A 515 5.00 -20.00 -2.48
N VAL A 516 6.28 -20.34 -2.33
CA VAL A 516 7.08 -19.86 -1.19
C VAL A 516 7.38 -18.36 -1.36
N PHE A 517 7.26 -17.58 -0.27
CA PHE A 517 7.55 -16.16 -0.40
C PHE A 517 9.06 -15.91 -0.57
N PRO A 518 9.47 -15.01 -1.48
CA PRO A 518 10.82 -14.49 -1.48
C PRO A 518 11.13 -13.77 -0.16
N ASN A 519 12.41 -13.76 0.22
CA ASN A 519 12.87 -12.87 1.29
C ASN A 519 12.83 -11.42 0.79
N LYS A 520 12.69 -10.48 1.71
CA LYS A 520 12.68 -9.05 1.38
C LYS A 520 13.98 -8.65 0.68
N GLN A 521 13.88 -7.78 -0.32
CA GLN A 521 15.04 -7.25 -1.03
C GLN A 521 15.99 -6.51 -0.06
N GLU A 522 17.25 -6.94 -0.03
CA GLU A 522 18.29 -6.29 0.76
C GLU A 522 18.97 -5.16 -0.04
N GLN A 523 19.31 -4.06 0.62
CA GLN A 523 20.05 -2.97 -0.01
C GLN A 523 21.51 -3.37 -0.21
N VAL A 524 22.01 -3.20 -1.43
CA VAL A 524 23.44 -3.34 -1.75
C VAL A 524 24.11 -1.98 -1.56
N PHE A 525 24.96 -1.87 -0.54
CA PHE A 525 25.69 -0.64 -0.26
C PHE A 525 26.88 -0.46 -1.22
N ASN A 526 27.11 0.79 -1.64
CA ASN A 526 28.24 1.20 -2.49
C ASN A 526 28.47 0.29 -3.71
N LYS A 527 27.37 -0.11 -4.37
CA LYS A 527 27.38 -0.92 -5.58
C LYS A 527 28.30 -0.28 -6.63
N LEU A 528 29.19 -1.07 -7.22
CA LEU A 528 30.02 -0.62 -8.35
C LEU A 528 29.32 -0.94 -9.66
N THR A 529 29.44 -0.05 -10.64
CA THR A 529 29.14 -0.34 -12.05
C THR A 529 30.21 -1.26 -12.63
N ASP A 530 29.92 -1.88 -13.78
CA ASP A 530 30.84 -2.83 -14.43
C ASP A 530 32.20 -2.19 -14.80
N ASP A 531 32.21 -0.89 -15.09
CA ASP A 531 33.40 -0.07 -15.35
C ASP A 531 34.05 0.52 -14.08
N GLY A 532 33.52 0.20 -12.90
CA GLY A 532 34.19 0.43 -11.62
C GLY A 532 33.88 1.78 -10.94
N HIS A 533 32.76 2.41 -11.26
CA HIS A 533 32.30 3.63 -10.57
C HIS A 533 31.32 3.30 -9.45
N VAL A 534 31.36 4.04 -8.34
CA VAL A 534 30.38 3.88 -7.26
C VAL A 534 29.05 4.46 -7.69
N LEU A 535 28.01 3.64 -7.61
CA LEU A 535 26.65 4.01 -7.88
C LEU A 535 26.02 4.65 -6.62
N ASP A 536 25.65 5.92 -6.74
CA ASP A 536 25.00 6.68 -5.67
C ASP A 536 23.53 6.28 -5.52
N SER A 537 22.85 6.22 -6.66
CA SER A 537 21.47 5.76 -6.83
C SER A 537 21.27 5.15 -8.22
N GLU A 538 20.39 4.16 -8.31
CA GLU A 538 19.94 3.58 -9.58
C GLU A 538 18.41 3.59 -9.63
N THR A 539 17.89 3.85 -10.81
CA THR A 539 16.47 3.90 -11.10
C THR A 539 16.27 3.73 -12.61
N TYR A 540 15.07 3.99 -13.10
CA TYR A 540 14.72 4.02 -14.51
C TYR A 540 14.19 5.41 -14.88
N VAL A 541 14.03 5.68 -16.17
CA VAL A 541 13.33 6.87 -16.63
C VAL A 541 11.82 6.66 -16.41
N GLY A 542 11.21 7.55 -15.61
CA GLY A 542 9.81 7.45 -15.17
C GLY A 542 8.81 7.94 -16.20
N GLY A 543 7.68 8.48 -15.72
CA GLY A 543 6.65 9.08 -16.56
C GLY A 543 7.20 10.21 -17.44
N HIS A 544 6.62 10.33 -18.63
CA HIS A 544 6.97 11.37 -19.60
C HIS A 544 6.03 12.56 -19.40
N VAL A 545 6.59 13.77 -19.30
CA VAL A 545 5.82 14.99 -19.06
C VAL A 545 6.30 16.08 -20.00
N GLU A 546 5.37 16.73 -20.69
CA GLU A 546 5.64 17.83 -21.61
C GLU A 546 4.57 18.92 -21.44
N ALA A 547 5.00 20.16 -21.16
CA ALA A 547 4.14 21.32 -21.32
C ALA A 547 4.46 21.97 -22.67
N LEU A 548 3.58 21.76 -23.64
CA LEU A 548 3.81 22.08 -25.05
C LEU A 548 3.37 23.50 -25.39
N GLU A 549 2.24 23.93 -24.82
CA GLU A 549 1.73 25.27 -24.99
C GLU A 549 1.20 25.86 -23.68
N SER A 550 1.42 27.16 -23.49
CA SER A 550 0.84 27.95 -22.40
C SER A 550 -0.19 28.94 -22.95
N GLY A 551 -1.21 29.28 -22.16
CA GLY A 551 -2.19 30.30 -22.54
C GLY A 551 -3.59 30.01 -22.05
N VAL A 552 -4.56 30.77 -22.59
CA VAL A 552 -5.98 30.62 -22.31
C VAL A 552 -6.66 30.01 -23.54
N PHE A 553 -7.20 28.81 -23.37
CA PHE A 553 -7.98 28.10 -24.39
C PHE A 553 -9.42 28.01 -23.92
N ARG A 554 -10.38 28.42 -24.74
CA ARG A 554 -11.81 28.40 -24.40
C ARG A 554 -12.63 27.96 -25.60
N SER A 555 -13.73 27.25 -25.35
CA SER A 555 -14.64 26.78 -26.38
C SER A 555 -15.35 27.90 -27.16
N ASP A 556 -15.27 29.15 -26.67
CA ASP A 556 -15.84 30.34 -27.30
C ASP A 556 -14.80 31.32 -27.85
N ILE A 557 -13.50 30.97 -27.80
CA ILE A 557 -12.41 31.78 -28.35
C ILE A 557 -11.76 31.02 -29.53
N PRO A 558 -11.78 31.56 -30.76
CA PRO A 558 -11.20 30.89 -31.92
C PRO A 558 -9.70 30.64 -31.80
N CYS A 559 -9.28 29.42 -32.13
CA CYS A 559 -7.89 29.00 -32.22
C CYS A 559 -7.46 28.84 -33.69
N ARG A 560 -6.18 29.07 -33.97
CA ARG A 560 -5.60 28.77 -35.28
C ARG A 560 -5.14 27.32 -35.30
N PHE A 561 -5.55 26.58 -36.31
CA PHE A 561 -5.13 25.19 -36.55
C PHE A 561 -4.33 25.10 -37.84
N LYS A 562 -3.20 24.41 -37.78
CA LYS A 562 -2.37 24.03 -38.93
C LYS A 562 -2.20 22.53 -38.92
N MET A 563 -3.05 21.83 -39.66
CA MET A 563 -3.12 20.38 -39.63
C MET A 563 -2.42 19.76 -40.86
N ASN A 564 -2.08 18.48 -40.77
CA ASN A 564 -1.42 17.73 -41.83
C ASN A 564 -2.44 16.95 -42.68
N PRO A 565 -2.65 17.28 -43.97
CA PRO A 565 -3.57 16.54 -44.84
C PRO A 565 -3.29 15.03 -44.91
N ALA A 566 -2.02 14.62 -44.82
CA ALA A 566 -1.64 13.21 -44.87
C ALA A 566 -2.14 12.42 -43.66
N ALA A 567 -2.24 13.05 -42.48
CA ALA A 567 -2.82 12.42 -41.29
C ALA A 567 -4.32 12.16 -41.47
N PHE A 568 -5.04 13.07 -42.12
CA PHE A 568 -6.45 12.83 -42.45
C PHE A 568 -6.64 11.74 -43.49
N ASP A 569 -5.74 11.62 -44.48
CA ASP A 569 -5.75 10.48 -45.40
C ASP A 569 -5.56 9.15 -44.68
N PHE A 570 -4.65 9.11 -43.72
CA PHE A 570 -4.44 7.95 -42.86
C PHE A 570 -5.71 7.59 -42.06
N LEU A 571 -6.37 8.58 -41.43
CA LEU A 571 -7.61 8.35 -40.68
C LEU A 571 -8.77 7.93 -41.60
N LEU A 572 -8.91 8.56 -42.77
CA LEU A 572 -9.97 8.26 -43.75
C LEU A 572 -9.95 6.82 -44.23
N GLN A 573 -8.76 6.28 -44.51
CA GLN A 573 -8.58 4.89 -44.93
C GLN A 573 -8.97 3.89 -43.84
N ARG A 574 -9.02 4.33 -42.57
CA ARG A 574 -9.19 3.46 -41.40
C ARG A 574 -10.54 3.60 -40.70
N VAL A 575 -11.40 4.55 -41.08
CA VAL A 575 -12.70 4.82 -40.40
C VAL A 575 -13.50 3.55 -40.14
N GLU A 576 -13.66 2.68 -41.15
CA GLU A 576 -14.43 1.45 -41.02
C GLU A 576 -13.80 0.45 -40.04
N GLN A 577 -12.47 0.33 -40.08
CA GLN A 577 -11.72 -0.53 -39.15
C GLN A 577 -11.80 0.00 -37.72
N THR A 578 -11.63 1.31 -37.54
CA THR A 578 -11.74 2.01 -36.25
C THR A 578 -13.11 1.77 -35.63
N LEU A 579 -14.19 1.98 -36.39
CA LEU A 579 -15.54 1.76 -35.88
C LEU A 579 -15.85 0.29 -35.62
N ARG A 580 -15.38 -0.63 -36.48
CA ARG A 580 -15.54 -2.07 -36.22
C ARG A 580 -14.89 -2.46 -34.90
N HIS A 581 -13.65 -1.99 -34.65
CA HIS A 581 -12.95 -2.24 -33.39
C HIS A 581 -13.70 -1.67 -32.19
N ALA A 582 -14.13 -0.41 -32.24
CA ALA A 582 -14.88 0.21 -31.15
C ALA A 582 -16.21 -0.52 -30.84
N ILE A 583 -16.91 -0.99 -31.88
CA ILE A 583 -18.19 -1.69 -31.72
C ILE A 583 -18.00 -3.13 -31.20
N GLU A 584 -17.13 -3.92 -31.84
CA GLU A 584 -16.98 -5.35 -31.56
C GLU A 584 -16.06 -5.62 -30.37
N GLU A 585 -14.94 -4.91 -30.25
CA GLU A 585 -13.95 -5.13 -29.20
C GLU A 585 -14.20 -4.29 -27.95
N GLU A 586 -14.48 -2.99 -28.07
CA GLU A 586 -14.69 -2.13 -26.89
C GLU A 586 -16.11 -2.31 -26.34
N GLU A 587 -17.12 -2.23 -27.20
CA GLU A 587 -18.53 -2.27 -26.80
C GLU A 587 -19.13 -3.68 -26.75
N LYS A 588 -18.43 -4.69 -27.26
CA LYS A 588 -18.86 -6.10 -27.28
C LYS A 588 -20.20 -6.32 -28.00
N ILE A 589 -20.44 -5.57 -29.08
CA ILE A 589 -21.63 -5.72 -29.94
C ILE A 589 -21.21 -6.35 -31.26
N PRO A 590 -21.76 -7.51 -31.66
CA PRO A 590 -21.51 -8.07 -32.99
C PRO A 590 -21.96 -7.10 -34.09
N LEU A 591 -21.15 -6.91 -35.12
CA LEU A 591 -21.45 -5.94 -36.18
C LEU A 591 -22.78 -6.23 -36.90
N GLU A 592 -23.18 -7.50 -36.99
CA GLU A 592 -24.46 -7.95 -37.56
C GLU A 592 -25.68 -7.34 -36.86
N GLN A 593 -25.54 -6.96 -35.59
CA GLN A 593 -26.63 -6.37 -34.80
C GLN A 593 -26.73 -4.84 -34.99
N VAL A 594 -25.77 -4.22 -35.68
CA VAL A 594 -25.71 -2.76 -35.88
C VAL A 594 -26.55 -2.34 -37.08
N LEU A 595 -27.42 -1.35 -36.87
CA LEU A 595 -28.41 -0.93 -37.87
C LEU A 595 -27.96 0.23 -38.76
N ASN A 596 -27.00 1.04 -38.29
CA ASN A 596 -26.60 2.30 -38.94
C ASN A 596 -25.08 2.43 -39.18
N PHE A 597 -24.36 1.32 -39.32
CA PHE A 597 -22.90 1.33 -39.46
C PHE A 597 -22.41 2.20 -40.63
N ASN A 598 -22.93 1.96 -41.84
CA ASN A 598 -22.51 2.69 -43.04
C ASN A 598 -22.84 4.19 -42.98
N GLU A 599 -23.98 4.55 -42.36
CA GLU A 599 -24.38 5.95 -42.18
C GLU A 599 -23.35 6.72 -41.32
N VAL A 600 -22.95 6.11 -40.21
CA VAL A 600 -21.97 6.72 -39.29
C VAL A 600 -20.58 6.79 -39.93
N CYS A 601 -20.15 5.76 -40.66
CA CYS A 601 -18.89 5.79 -41.42
C CYS A 601 -18.83 6.97 -42.39
N GLU A 602 -19.88 7.18 -43.18
CA GLU A 602 -19.93 8.26 -44.17
C GLU A 602 -20.00 9.65 -43.51
N GLU A 603 -20.68 9.78 -42.37
CA GLU A 603 -20.69 11.03 -41.61
C GLU A 603 -19.28 11.42 -41.12
N ILE A 604 -18.54 10.45 -40.57
CA ILE A 604 -17.15 10.66 -40.13
C ILE A 604 -16.24 11.01 -41.30
N LYS A 605 -16.30 10.23 -42.40
CA LYS A 605 -15.51 10.48 -43.61
C LYS A 605 -15.76 11.89 -44.15
N LYS A 606 -17.02 12.35 -44.18
CA LYS A 606 -17.37 13.70 -44.64
C LYS A 606 -16.71 14.80 -43.80
N LYS A 607 -16.74 14.66 -42.46
CA LYS A 607 -16.08 15.62 -41.54
C LYS A 607 -14.56 15.62 -41.73
N LEU A 608 -13.94 14.44 -41.86
CA LEU A 608 -12.49 14.31 -42.09
C LEU A 608 -12.05 14.85 -43.46
N ILE A 609 -12.84 14.64 -44.53
CA ILE A 609 -12.57 15.23 -45.86
C ILE A 609 -12.58 16.75 -45.78
N SER A 610 -13.57 17.34 -45.10
CA SER A 610 -13.63 18.80 -44.91
C SER A 610 -12.40 19.33 -44.17
N LEU A 611 -11.91 18.59 -43.17
CA LEU A 611 -10.67 18.90 -42.45
C LEU A 611 -9.43 18.86 -43.34
N LYS A 612 -9.33 17.82 -44.17
CA LYS A 612 -8.26 17.61 -45.14
C LYS A 612 -8.19 18.70 -46.20
N GLU A 613 -9.32 19.11 -46.77
CA GLU A 613 -9.38 20.10 -47.86
C GLU A 613 -8.99 21.50 -47.41
N VAL A 614 -9.28 21.86 -46.15
CA VAL A 614 -8.93 23.16 -45.57
C VAL A 614 -8.13 22.96 -44.28
N PRO A 615 -6.85 22.53 -44.37
CA PRO A 615 -6.07 22.12 -43.20
C PRO A 615 -5.59 23.30 -42.33
N ASN A 616 -5.57 24.51 -42.89
CA ASN A 616 -5.30 25.75 -42.17
C ASN A 616 -6.62 26.46 -41.92
N ARG A 617 -7.04 26.56 -40.65
CA ARG A 617 -8.34 27.16 -40.30
C ARG A 617 -8.30 27.89 -38.97
N ILE A 618 -9.31 28.73 -38.78
CA ILE A 618 -9.56 29.45 -37.53
C ILE A 618 -10.98 29.14 -37.13
N GLU A 619 -11.15 28.43 -36.02
CA GLU A 619 -12.46 28.12 -35.45
C GLU A 619 -12.34 27.91 -33.93
N CYS A 620 -13.47 27.89 -33.23
CA CYS A 620 -13.48 27.56 -31.81
C CYS A 620 -12.95 26.13 -31.59
N PRO A 621 -12.20 25.87 -30.51
CA PRO A 621 -11.69 24.55 -30.20
C PRO A 621 -12.68 23.69 -29.42
N LEU A 622 -12.56 22.36 -29.57
CA LEU A 622 -13.01 21.37 -28.60
C LEU A 622 -11.83 21.06 -27.68
N ILE A 623 -12.00 21.24 -26.37
CA ILE A 623 -10.96 21.00 -25.37
C ILE A 623 -11.18 19.59 -24.80
N TYR A 624 -10.22 18.71 -25.01
CA TYR A 624 -10.30 17.30 -24.63
C TYR A 624 -9.14 16.88 -23.73
N HIS A 625 -9.44 15.97 -22.80
CA HIS A 625 -8.46 15.17 -22.09
C HIS A 625 -8.58 13.71 -22.57
N LEU A 626 -7.51 13.19 -23.14
CA LEU A 626 -7.41 11.83 -23.67
C LEU A 626 -6.48 11.04 -22.74
N ASP A 627 -7.04 10.14 -21.94
CA ASP A 627 -6.35 9.48 -20.82
C ASP A 627 -6.37 7.97 -20.97
N VAL A 628 -5.26 7.27 -20.69
CA VAL A 628 -5.26 5.81 -20.72
C VAL A 628 -5.78 5.24 -19.40
N GLY A 629 -6.99 4.67 -19.44
CA GLY A 629 -7.65 4.11 -18.26
C GLY A 629 -6.79 3.04 -17.56
N ALA A 630 -6.36 3.33 -16.32
CA ALA A 630 -5.50 2.45 -15.51
C ALA A 630 -4.27 1.94 -16.29
N MET A 631 -3.54 2.87 -16.91
CA MET A 631 -2.43 2.61 -17.84
C MET A 631 -1.43 1.55 -17.38
N TYR A 632 -0.75 1.77 -16.25
CA TYR A 632 0.30 0.86 -15.78
C TYR A 632 -0.20 -0.55 -15.48
N PRO A 633 -1.32 -0.75 -14.74
CA PRO A 633 -1.95 -2.05 -14.61
C PRO A 633 -2.26 -2.73 -15.96
N ASN A 634 -2.79 -1.99 -16.93
CA ASN A 634 -3.13 -2.57 -18.23
C ASN A 634 -1.90 -2.89 -19.09
N ILE A 635 -0.79 -2.14 -18.97
CA ILE A 635 0.51 -2.48 -19.56
C ILE A 635 1.07 -3.76 -18.92
N ILE A 636 1.00 -3.86 -17.59
CA ILE A 636 1.40 -5.06 -16.83
C ILE A 636 0.64 -6.28 -17.32
N LEU A 637 -0.69 -6.17 -17.42
CA LEU A 637 -1.57 -7.26 -17.87
C LEU A 637 -1.30 -7.64 -19.33
N THR A 638 -1.18 -6.66 -20.23
CA THR A 638 -0.95 -6.88 -21.66
C THR A 638 0.36 -7.63 -21.93
N ASN A 639 1.43 -7.23 -21.24
CA ASN A 639 2.77 -7.76 -21.48
C ASN A 639 3.16 -8.91 -20.53
N ARG A 640 2.23 -9.34 -19.66
CA ARG A 640 2.44 -10.39 -18.66
C ARG A 640 3.62 -10.09 -17.72
N LEU A 641 3.74 -8.83 -17.31
CA LEU A 641 4.89 -8.35 -16.54
C LEU A 641 4.74 -8.72 -15.07
N GLN A 642 5.74 -9.43 -14.55
CA GLN A 642 5.84 -9.75 -13.13
C GLN A 642 7.30 -10.01 -12.77
N PRO A 643 7.72 -9.80 -11.51
CA PRO A 643 9.14 -9.88 -11.14
C PRO A 643 9.78 -11.25 -11.44
N SER A 644 9.07 -12.35 -11.16
CA SER A 644 9.56 -13.71 -11.44
C SER A 644 9.70 -14.03 -12.94
N ALA A 645 9.02 -13.30 -13.82
CA ALA A 645 9.09 -13.54 -15.27
C ALA A 645 10.30 -12.87 -15.92
N MET A 646 11.03 -12.01 -15.20
CA MET A 646 12.24 -11.35 -15.71
C MET A 646 13.39 -12.36 -15.68
N VAL A 647 13.67 -12.98 -16.83
CA VAL A 647 14.65 -14.07 -16.94
C VAL A 647 15.88 -13.64 -17.74
N ASN A 648 17.03 -14.21 -17.39
CA ASN A 648 18.27 -14.08 -18.15
C ASN A 648 18.48 -15.29 -19.07
N GLU A 649 19.53 -15.23 -19.90
CA GLU A 649 19.85 -16.28 -20.86
C GLU A 649 20.18 -17.63 -20.19
N ALA A 650 20.84 -17.62 -19.03
CA ALA A 650 21.18 -18.83 -18.30
C ALA A 650 19.93 -19.57 -17.78
N THR A 651 18.96 -18.82 -17.20
CA THR A 651 17.67 -19.37 -16.77
C THR A 651 16.91 -19.97 -17.95
N CYS A 652 16.91 -19.28 -19.10
CA CYS A 652 16.20 -19.77 -20.28
C CYS A 652 16.89 -20.98 -20.91
N ALA A 653 18.23 -21.04 -20.92
CA ALA A 653 18.99 -22.18 -21.40
C ALA A 653 18.75 -23.45 -20.56
N ALA A 654 18.51 -23.31 -19.26
CA ALA A 654 18.21 -24.42 -18.36
C ALA A 654 16.73 -24.88 -18.39
N CYS A 655 15.87 -24.23 -19.19
CA CYS A 655 14.43 -24.50 -19.24
C CYS A 655 14.09 -25.55 -20.31
N ASP A 656 13.35 -26.60 -19.94
CA ASP A 656 12.96 -27.68 -20.86
C ASP A 656 12.03 -27.21 -21.99
N PHE A 657 11.39 -26.06 -21.79
CA PHE A 657 10.52 -25.43 -22.77
C PHE A 657 11.29 -24.62 -23.83
N ASN A 658 12.59 -24.38 -23.64
CA ASN A 658 13.44 -23.68 -24.60
C ASN A 658 13.83 -24.61 -25.76
N LYS A 659 12.87 -24.89 -26.63
CA LYS A 659 13.01 -25.73 -27.83
C LYS A 659 13.07 -24.86 -29.09
N PRO A 660 13.62 -25.37 -30.23
CA PRO A 660 13.54 -24.67 -31.50
C PRO A 660 12.08 -24.28 -31.83
N GLY A 661 11.85 -23.01 -32.16
CA GLY A 661 10.50 -22.47 -32.39
C GLY A 661 9.75 -22.00 -31.14
N ALA A 662 10.36 -22.03 -29.95
CA ALA A 662 9.75 -21.49 -28.74
C ALA A 662 9.48 -19.97 -28.87
N ASN A 663 8.22 -19.58 -28.73
CA ASN A 663 7.76 -18.19 -28.82
C ASN A 663 7.39 -17.59 -27.44
N CYS A 664 8.03 -18.07 -26.37
CA CYS A 664 7.73 -17.66 -24.99
C CYS A 664 8.68 -16.59 -24.43
N GLN A 665 9.69 -16.16 -25.20
CA GLN A 665 10.69 -15.18 -24.81
C GLN A 665 10.33 -13.80 -25.38
N ARG A 666 9.54 -13.02 -24.65
CA ARG A 666 9.20 -11.66 -25.07
C ARG A 666 10.33 -10.71 -24.67
N LYS A 667 10.99 -10.05 -25.62
CA LYS A 667 12.04 -9.06 -25.33
C LYS A 667 11.44 -7.66 -25.29
N MET A 668 11.67 -6.92 -24.22
CA MET A 668 11.20 -5.53 -24.09
C MET A 668 12.31 -4.61 -23.63
N THR A 669 12.28 -3.40 -24.19
CA THR A 669 13.25 -2.34 -23.93
C THR A 669 12.80 -1.48 -22.75
N TRP A 670 13.77 -0.98 -21.99
CA TRP A 670 13.58 0.01 -20.93
C TRP A 670 14.82 0.87 -20.77
N GLN A 671 14.67 2.03 -20.14
CA GLN A 671 15.78 2.97 -19.96
C GLN A 671 16.22 3.03 -18.50
N TRP A 672 17.41 2.51 -18.22
CA TRP A 672 18.06 2.60 -16.92
C TRP A 672 18.67 3.99 -16.72
N ARG A 673 18.59 4.49 -15.49
CA ARG A 673 19.16 5.77 -15.06
C ARG A 673 19.96 5.58 -13.76
N GLY A 674 21.28 5.72 -13.86
CA GLY A 674 22.16 5.72 -12.70
C GLY A 674 22.73 7.11 -12.41
N GLN A 675 22.82 7.45 -11.12
CA GLN A 675 23.70 8.52 -10.67
C GLN A 675 24.99 7.88 -10.14
N ILE A 676 26.09 8.11 -10.85
CA ILE A 676 27.40 7.55 -10.50
C ILE A 676 28.32 8.64 -9.95
N MET A 677 29.24 8.26 -9.06
CA MET A 677 30.34 9.13 -8.67
C MET A 677 31.47 9.03 -9.70
N PRO A 678 32.05 10.15 -10.17
CA PRO A 678 33.07 10.14 -11.23
C PRO A 678 34.34 9.36 -10.89
N ALA A 679 34.65 9.19 -9.61
CA ALA A 679 35.84 8.49 -9.18
C ALA A 679 35.83 7.02 -9.60
N GLY A 680 36.98 6.54 -10.07
CA GLY A 680 37.17 5.16 -10.51
C GLY A 680 37.48 4.20 -9.36
N ARG A 681 37.47 2.89 -9.65
CA ARG A 681 37.65 1.82 -8.66
C ARG A 681 38.92 1.95 -7.81
N SER A 682 40.04 2.31 -8.43
CA SER A 682 41.32 2.50 -7.73
C SER A 682 41.28 3.66 -6.73
N GLU A 683 40.58 4.74 -7.09
CA GLU A 683 40.43 5.91 -6.23
C GLU A 683 39.49 5.61 -5.06
N PHE A 684 38.43 4.84 -5.31
CA PHE A 684 37.54 4.35 -4.27
C PHE A 684 38.25 3.44 -3.27
N HIS A 685 39.01 2.44 -3.75
CA HIS A 685 39.80 1.57 -2.87
C HIS A 685 40.82 2.35 -2.04
N ARG A 686 41.46 3.39 -2.61
CA ARG A 686 42.37 4.27 -1.85
C ARG A 686 41.63 4.99 -0.72
N ILE A 687 40.38 5.40 -0.94
CA ILE A 687 39.55 6.02 0.10
C ILE A 687 39.17 5.00 1.19
N GLN A 688 38.85 3.77 0.81
CA GLN A 688 38.59 2.70 1.79
C GLN A 688 39.82 2.46 2.68
N GLN A 689 41.01 2.35 2.09
CA GLN A 689 42.27 2.21 2.85
C GLN A 689 42.55 3.39 3.78
N GLN A 690 42.21 4.62 3.38
CA GLN A 690 42.32 5.78 4.26
C GLN A 690 41.38 5.66 5.46
N LEU A 691 40.11 5.28 5.22
CA LEU A 691 39.11 5.12 6.28
C LEU A 691 39.46 3.99 7.26
N GLU A 692 40.10 2.91 6.78
CA GLU A 692 40.58 1.82 7.66
C GLU A 692 41.58 2.28 8.72
N SER A 693 42.34 3.35 8.43
CA SER A 693 43.31 3.94 9.36
C SER A 693 42.71 4.97 10.33
N GLU A 694 41.45 5.36 10.13
CA GLU A 694 40.77 6.38 10.93
C GLU A 694 40.04 5.80 12.14
N LYS A 695 39.74 6.67 13.11
CA LYS A 695 38.94 6.36 14.30
C LYS A 695 37.59 7.06 14.23
N PHE A 696 36.54 6.36 14.65
CA PHE A 696 35.15 6.79 14.54
C PHE A 696 34.51 6.98 15.93
N PRO A 697 33.43 7.77 16.02
CA PRO A 697 32.72 7.99 17.28
C PRO A 697 32.28 6.68 17.96
N PRO A 698 32.23 6.68 19.31
CA PRO A 698 31.73 5.54 20.07
C PRO A 698 30.26 5.24 19.76
N PHE A 699 29.85 4.01 20.03
CA PHE A 699 28.45 3.59 19.86
C PHE A 699 27.53 4.26 20.91
N PHE A 700 28.03 4.46 22.14
CA PHE A 700 27.31 5.15 23.21
C PHE A 700 28.04 6.45 23.60
N PRO A 701 27.31 7.46 24.12
CA PRO A 701 27.94 8.65 24.70
C PRO A 701 29.01 8.26 25.73
N ASN A 702 30.22 8.83 25.62
CA ASN A 702 31.41 8.56 26.46
C ASN A 702 32.11 7.19 26.28
N GLY A 703 31.79 6.41 25.24
CA GLY A 703 32.52 5.17 24.92
C GLY A 703 33.89 5.41 24.23
N PRO A 704 34.70 4.34 24.02
CA PRO A 704 35.95 4.43 23.27
C PRO A 704 35.70 4.60 21.76
N PRO A 705 36.60 5.30 21.03
CA PRO A 705 36.50 5.44 19.58
C PRO A 705 36.69 4.08 18.90
N ARG A 706 35.88 3.84 17.85
CA ARG A 706 35.80 2.58 17.11
C ARG A 706 36.70 2.59 15.87
N ALA A 707 37.22 1.43 15.48
CA ALA A 707 37.88 1.25 14.18
C ALA A 707 36.85 1.04 13.06
N PHE A 708 37.24 1.27 11.80
CA PHE A 708 36.33 1.16 10.65
C PHE A 708 35.63 -0.21 10.53
N HIS A 709 36.37 -1.30 10.77
CA HIS A 709 35.83 -2.67 10.68
C HIS A 709 34.85 -3.03 11.81
N GLU A 710 34.83 -2.25 12.90
CA GLU A 710 33.89 -2.42 14.02
C GLU A 710 32.56 -1.69 13.76
N LEU A 711 32.52 -0.80 12.76
CA LEU A 711 31.28 -0.16 12.32
C LEU A 711 30.40 -1.18 11.60
N ASN A 712 29.07 -0.99 11.66
CA ASN A 712 28.18 -1.81 10.86
C ASN A 712 28.33 -1.47 9.35
N ARG A 713 27.87 -2.35 8.45
CA ARG A 713 28.04 -2.16 7.00
C ARG A 713 27.43 -0.86 6.48
N GLU A 714 26.34 -0.39 7.07
CA GLU A 714 25.67 0.84 6.67
C GLU A 714 26.48 2.09 7.08
N GLU A 715 26.99 2.11 8.31
CA GLU A 715 27.89 3.14 8.81
C GLU A 715 29.16 3.21 7.95
N GLN A 716 29.79 2.06 7.67
CA GLN A 716 30.96 1.97 6.79
C GLN A 716 30.64 2.59 5.43
N ALA A 717 29.54 2.16 4.81
CA ALA A 717 29.14 2.64 3.50
C ALA A 717 28.87 4.14 3.46
N ARG A 718 28.24 4.68 4.50
CA ARG A 718 27.97 6.12 4.65
C ARG A 718 29.26 6.93 4.75
N HIS A 719 30.25 6.45 5.51
CA HIS A 719 31.55 7.12 5.62
C HIS A 719 32.34 7.07 4.29
N GLU A 720 32.36 5.91 3.63
CA GLU A 720 32.93 5.73 2.30
C GLU A 720 32.31 6.70 1.28
N LYS A 721 30.98 6.71 1.20
CA LYS A 721 30.21 7.56 0.28
C LYS A 721 30.47 9.04 0.53
N LYS A 722 30.48 9.48 1.80
CA LYS A 722 30.78 10.87 2.17
C LYS A 722 32.21 11.28 1.75
N ARG A 723 33.21 10.46 2.06
CA ARG A 723 34.61 10.75 1.70
C ARG A 723 34.82 10.76 0.19
N LEU A 724 34.19 9.83 -0.53
CA LEU A 724 34.21 9.77 -1.98
C LEU A 724 33.55 11.01 -2.61
N ALA A 725 32.43 11.47 -2.07
CA ALA A 725 31.76 12.69 -2.53
C ALA A 725 32.64 13.93 -2.39
N ASP A 726 33.34 14.07 -1.25
CA ASP A 726 34.27 15.18 -1.03
C ASP A 726 35.47 15.13 -1.98
N TYR A 727 36.00 13.94 -2.23
CA TYR A 727 37.05 13.74 -3.24
C TYR A 727 36.55 14.12 -4.63
N CYS A 728 35.36 13.66 -5.03
CA CYS A 728 34.77 13.96 -6.33
C CYS A 728 34.57 15.46 -6.53
N ARG A 729 34.07 16.16 -5.50
CA ARG A 729 33.90 17.62 -5.52
C ARG A 729 35.23 18.35 -5.76
N ARG A 730 36.33 17.86 -5.17
CA ARG A 730 37.66 18.48 -5.30
C ARG A 730 38.31 18.17 -6.65
N ALA A 731 38.35 16.89 -7.03
CA ALA A 731 39.06 16.37 -8.19
C ALA A 731 38.29 16.57 -9.51
N TYR A 732 36.98 16.35 -9.52
CA TYR A 732 36.14 16.37 -10.73
C TYR A 732 35.20 17.58 -10.82
N LYS A 733 35.17 18.46 -9.80
CA LYS A 733 34.27 19.63 -9.69
C LYS A 733 32.77 19.31 -9.73
N LYS A 734 32.41 18.03 -9.64
CA LYS A 734 31.05 17.51 -9.57
C LYS A 734 31.04 16.28 -8.66
N VAL A 735 29.93 16.07 -7.97
CA VAL A 735 29.78 14.90 -7.08
C VAL A 735 29.20 13.71 -7.85
N HIS A 736 28.27 13.98 -8.76
CA HIS A 736 27.54 12.95 -9.49
C HIS A 736 27.60 13.20 -10.99
N GLN A 737 27.42 12.13 -11.75
CA GLN A 737 27.16 12.13 -13.18
C GLN A 737 25.97 11.22 -13.47
N THR A 738 24.98 11.74 -14.18
CA THR A 738 23.85 10.94 -14.64
C THR A 738 24.25 10.15 -15.87
N ARG A 739 23.94 8.86 -15.88
CA ARG A 739 24.11 7.96 -17.02
C ARG A 739 22.76 7.34 -17.37
N LEU A 740 22.42 7.39 -18.66
CA LEU A 740 21.24 6.77 -19.22
C LEU A 740 21.67 5.63 -20.13
N GLU A 741 21.06 4.47 -19.96
CA GLU A 741 21.35 3.30 -20.78
C GLU A 741 20.04 2.65 -21.21
N GLU A 742 19.92 2.37 -22.50
CA GLU A 742 18.88 1.50 -23.00
C GLU A 742 19.25 0.04 -22.70
N ARG A 743 18.33 -0.69 -22.07
CA ARG A 743 18.48 -2.09 -21.69
C ARG A 743 17.33 -2.91 -22.24
N VAL A 744 17.59 -4.18 -22.49
CA VAL A 744 16.59 -5.14 -22.96
C VAL A 744 16.49 -6.28 -21.97
N THR A 745 15.27 -6.58 -21.52
CA THR A 745 14.99 -7.69 -20.61
C THR A 745 14.10 -8.72 -21.32
N THR A 746 14.30 -10.00 -21.01
CA THR A 746 13.46 -11.08 -21.53
C THR A 746 12.39 -11.44 -20.49
N ILE A 747 11.13 -11.44 -20.93
CA ILE A 747 9.95 -11.76 -20.14
C ILE A 747 9.44 -13.13 -20.54
N CYS A 748 9.51 -14.09 -19.62
CA CYS A 748 8.99 -15.43 -19.80
C CYS A 748 7.45 -15.40 -19.84
N GLN A 749 6.87 -15.74 -20.99
CA GLN A 749 5.41 -15.80 -21.18
C GLN A 749 4.77 -17.08 -20.58
N ARG A 750 5.55 -18.01 -20.03
CA ARG A 750 5.08 -19.27 -19.40
C ARG A 750 5.15 -19.31 -17.88
N GLU A 751 5.81 -18.32 -17.28
CA GLU A 751 6.03 -18.23 -15.82
C GLU A 751 4.71 -18.36 -15.04
N ASN A 752 4.71 -18.85 -13.79
CA ASN A 752 3.49 -18.89 -12.98
C ASN A 752 2.87 -17.49 -12.86
N SER A 753 1.61 -17.31 -13.30
CA SER A 753 0.97 -16.00 -13.45
C SER A 753 0.35 -15.42 -12.17
N PHE A 754 0.63 -15.96 -10.97
CA PHE A 754 -0.05 -15.53 -9.74
C PHE A 754 -0.07 -14.00 -9.55
N TYR A 755 1.02 -13.28 -9.90
CA TYR A 755 1.09 -11.83 -9.76
C TYR A 755 0.16 -11.13 -10.76
N VAL A 756 0.27 -11.42 -12.06
CA VAL A 756 -0.59 -10.80 -13.09
C VAL A 756 -2.06 -11.20 -12.93
N ASP A 757 -2.33 -12.43 -12.51
CA ASP A 757 -3.69 -12.89 -12.20
C ASP A 757 -4.28 -12.14 -11.00
N THR A 758 -3.45 -11.81 -10.01
CA THR A 758 -3.85 -10.94 -8.88
C THR A 758 -4.23 -9.55 -9.38
N VAL A 759 -3.40 -8.93 -10.22
CA VAL A 759 -3.69 -7.60 -10.82
C VAL A 759 -4.99 -7.66 -11.63
N ARG A 760 -5.18 -8.70 -12.44
CA ARG A 760 -6.38 -8.89 -13.28
C ARG A 760 -7.62 -9.03 -12.41
N ALA A 761 -7.59 -9.93 -11.43
CA ALA A 761 -8.71 -10.15 -10.52
C ALA A 761 -9.10 -8.88 -9.76
N PHE A 762 -8.13 -8.04 -9.38
CA PHE A 762 -8.39 -6.77 -8.71
C PHE A 762 -9.02 -5.72 -9.62
N ARG A 763 -8.52 -5.60 -10.86
CA ARG A 763 -9.10 -4.71 -11.88
C ARG A 763 -10.54 -5.12 -12.20
N ASP A 764 -10.77 -6.40 -12.44
CA ASP A 764 -12.08 -6.90 -12.85
C ASP A 764 -13.10 -6.76 -11.70
N ARG A 765 -12.68 -7.08 -10.47
CA ARG A 765 -13.51 -6.85 -9.27
C ARG A 765 -13.84 -5.37 -9.04
N ARG A 766 -12.92 -4.45 -9.36
CA ARG A 766 -13.21 -3.01 -9.34
C ARG A 766 -14.31 -2.65 -10.34
N TYR A 767 -14.31 -3.25 -11.54
CA TYR A 767 -15.36 -3.01 -12.53
C TYR A 767 -16.71 -3.55 -12.08
N ASP A 768 -16.74 -4.71 -11.41
CA ASP A 768 -17.96 -5.23 -10.80
C ASP A 768 -18.54 -4.25 -9.77
N PHE A 769 -17.69 -3.72 -8.86
CA PHE A 769 -18.12 -2.72 -7.87
C PHE A 769 -18.55 -1.40 -8.51
N LYS A 770 -17.87 -0.95 -9.58
CA LYS A 770 -18.29 0.22 -10.37
C LYS A 770 -19.66 0.00 -11.02
N GLY A 771 -19.94 -1.23 -11.48
CA GLY A 771 -21.25 -1.62 -12.01
C GLY A 771 -22.34 -1.63 -10.92
N LEU A 772 -22.05 -2.25 -9.77
CA LEU A 772 -22.97 -2.29 -8.63
C LEU A 772 -23.27 -0.89 -8.08
N HIS A 773 -22.26 -0.02 -7.98
CA HIS A 773 -22.45 1.39 -7.59
C HIS A 773 -23.47 2.10 -8.50
N LYS A 774 -23.34 1.96 -9.83
CA LYS A 774 -24.31 2.52 -10.79
C LYS A 774 -25.73 1.97 -10.57
N VAL A 775 -25.86 0.67 -10.31
CA VAL A 775 -27.16 0.02 -10.04
C VAL A 775 -27.78 0.57 -8.77
N TRP A 776 -27.03 0.64 -7.67
CA TRP A 776 -27.52 1.12 -6.38
C TRP A 776 -27.79 2.62 -6.37
N LYS A 777 -27.03 3.42 -7.12
CA LYS A 777 -27.34 4.83 -7.38
C LYS A 777 -28.70 5.01 -8.06
N LYS A 778 -29.02 4.16 -9.04
CA LYS A 778 -30.34 4.16 -9.70
C LYS A 778 -31.45 3.70 -8.72
N LYS A 779 -31.20 2.67 -7.92
CA LYS A 779 -32.17 2.21 -6.90
C LYS A 779 -32.44 3.28 -5.84
N LEU A 780 -31.41 4.01 -5.39
CA LEU A 780 -31.55 5.12 -4.46
C LEU A 780 -32.44 6.22 -5.04
N SER A 781 -32.23 6.61 -6.30
CA SER A 781 -33.10 7.59 -6.99
C SER A 781 -34.56 7.12 -7.00
N ASN A 782 -34.81 5.85 -7.37
CA ASN A 782 -36.16 5.29 -7.37
C ASN A 782 -36.77 5.23 -5.95
N ALA A 783 -35.97 4.92 -4.93
CA ALA A 783 -36.42 4.86 -3.54
C ALA A 783 -36.79 6.26 -3.01
N GLN A 784 -36.00 7.28 -3.37
CA GLN A 784 -36.29 8.69 -3.08
C GLN A 784 -37.61 9.14 -3.72
N ASP A 785 -37.88 8.73 -4.96
CA ASP A 785 -39.14 9.00 -5.64
C ASP A 785 -40.34 8.31 -4.96
N SER A 786 -40.12 7.14 -4.33
CA SER A 786 -41.17 6.36 -3.64
C SER A 786 -41.47 6.82 -2.21
N GLY A 787 -40.56 7.58 -1.57
CA GLY A 787 -40.74 8.15 -0.23
C GLY A 787 -40.55 7.18 0.96
N ASP A 788 -40.08 5.95 0.75
CA ASP A 788 -39.78 5.00 1.85
C ASP A 788 -38.44 5.32 2.53
N ALA A 789 -38.49 5.92 3.72
CA ALA A 789 -37.30 6.33 4.47
C ALA A 789 -36.36 5.16 4.83
N ALA A 790 -36.89 3.96 5.11
CA ALA A 790 -36.08 2.81 5.48
C ALA A 790 -35.31 2.26 4.27
N GLU A 791 -35.99 2.14 3.13
CA GLU A 791 -35.36 1.69 1.88
C GLU A 791 -34.40 2.76 1.32
N VAL A 792 -34.67 4.05 1.50
CA VAL A 792 -33.74 5.14 1.16
C VAL A 792 -32.44 5.03 1.98
N LYS A 793 -32.54 4.84 3.31
CA LYS A 793 -31.36 4.66 4.18
C LYS A 793 -30.54 3.45 3.72
N ARG A 794 -31.20 2.32 3.47
CA ARG A 794 -30.56 1.09 2.99
C ARG A 794 -29.87 1.28 1.63
N CYS A 795 -30.58 1.85 0.64
CA CYS A 795 -30.00 2.10 -0.68
C CYS A 795 -28.80 3.06 -0.62
N LYS A 796 -28.84 4.07 0.25
CA LYS A 796 -27.75 5.01 0.48
C LYS A 796 -26.52 4.31 1.08
N ASN A 797 -26.71 3.46 2.09
CA ASN A 797 -25.63 2.69 2.69
C ASN A 797 -24.96 1.75 1.67
N MET A 798 -25.75 1.09 0.82
CA MET A 798 -25.22 0.23 -0.25
C MET A 798 -24.48 1.02 -1.34
N GLU A 799 -24.96 2.21 -1.70
CA GLU A 799 -24.28 3.09 -2.66
C GLU A 799 -22.90 3.52 -2.16
N ILE A 800 -22.82 4.01 -0.91
CA ILE A 800 -21.56 4.37 -0.24
C ILE A 800 -20.61 3.17 -0.14
N LEU A 801 -21.13 1.98 0.20
CA LEU A 801 -20.38 0.74 0.28
C LEU A 801 -19.67 0.41 -1.04
N TYR A 802 -20.42 0.39 -2.16
CA TYR A 802 -19.85 0.02 -3.46
C TYR A 802 -18.95 1.11 -4.04
N GLU A 803 -19.23 2.38 -3.77
CA GLU A 803 -18.29 3.46 -4.09
C GLU A 803 -16.96 3.26 -3.35
N SER A 804 -17.02 2.97 -2.05
CA SER A 804 -15.84 2.76 -1.23
C SER A 804 -15.04 1.52 -1.64
N LEU A 805 -15.74 0.42 -1.97
CA LEU A 805 -15.11 -0.80 -2.48
C LEU A 805 -14.38 -0.54 -3.82
N GLN A 806 -14.98 0.18 -4.77
CA GLN A 806 -14.29 0.46 -6.03
C GLN A 806 -13.10 1.41 -5.86
N LEU A 807 -13.20 2.41 -4.96
CA LEU A 807 -12.09 3.32 -4.64
C LEU A 807 -10.93 2.59 -3.95
N ALA A 808 -11.23 1.73 -2.98
CA ALA A 808 -10.25 0.87 -2.32
C ALA A 808 -9.50 0.02 -3.36
N HIS A 809 -10.22 -0.54 -4.35
CA HIS A 809 -9.58 -1.28 -5.43
C HIS A 809 -8.74 -0.41 -6.35
N LYS A 810 -9.16 0.83 -6.64
CA LYS A 810 -8.36 1.80 -7.42
C LYS A 810 -7.02 2.10 -6.74
N CYS A 811 -7.02 2.37 -5.43
CA CYS A 811 -5.81 2.71 -4.69
C CYS A 811 -4.76 1.58 -4.73
N ILE A 812 -5.18 0.35 -4.44
CA ILE A 812 -4.27 -0.81 -4.49
C ILE A 812 -3.85 -1.14 -5.92
N LEU A 813 -4.76 -1.01 -6.90
CA LEU A 813 -4.44 -1.28 -8.31
C LEU A 813 -3.27 -0.41 -8.81
N ASN A 814 -3.29 0.88 -8.46
CA ASN A 814 -2.21 1.81 -8.79
C ASN A 814 -0.90 1.52 -8.03
N SER A 815 -0.99 0.79 -6.90
CA SER A 815 0.15 0.47 -6.05
C SER A 815 0.94 -0.77 -6.49
N PHE A 816 0.39 -1.66 -7.35
CA PHE A 816 1.13 -2.85 -7.84
C PHE A 816 2.41 -2.48 -8.57
N TYR A 817 2.34 -1.52 -9.48
CA TYR A 817 3.52 -1.01 -10.19
C TYR A 817 4.52 -0.37 -9.21
N GLY A 818 4.07 0.51 -8.30
CA GLY A 818 4.96 1.15 -7.34
C GLY A 818 5.62 0.16 -6.37
N TYR A 819 4.93 -0.94 -6.05
CA TYR A 819 5.39 -1.96 -5.12
C TYR A 819 6.66 -2.66 -5.60
N VAL A 820 6.81 -2.97 -6.89
CA VAL A 820 7.98 -3.72 -7.39
C VAL A 820 9.30 -2.95 -7.27
N MET A 821 9.24 -1.65 -6.96
CA MET A 821 10.39 -0.79 -6.68
C MET A 821 10.51 -0.36 -5.22
N ARG A 822 9.59 -0.81 -4.35
CA ARG A 822 9.65 -0.51 -2.93
C ARG A 822 10.87 -1.18 -2.30
N LYS A 823 11.61 -0.42 -1.49
CA LYS A 823 12.71 -0.96 -0.69
C LYS A 823 12.19 -2.05 0.25
N GLY A 824 12.84 -3.22 0.26
CA GLY A 824 12.42 -4.37 1.05
C GLY A 824 11.18 -5.10 0.50
N ALA A 825 10.74 -4.84 -0.74
CA ALA A 825 9.72 -5.65 -1.39
C ALA A 825 10.20 -7.11 -1.55
N ARG A 826 9.30 -8.07 -1.38
CA ARG A 826 9.56 -9.49 -1.68
C ARG A 826 9.65 -9.74 -3.19
N TRP A 827 8.74 -9.15 -3.97
CA TRP A 827 8.76 -9.26 -5.43
C TRP A 827 9.30 -7.95 -6.04
N TYR A 828 10.59 -7.71 -5.84
CA TYR A 828 11.29 -6.54 -6.38
C TYR A 828 11.73 -6.77 -7.83
N SER A 829 11.49 -5.81 -8.73
CA SER A 829 12.10 -5.79 -10.07
C SER A 829 12.12 -4.36 -10.62
N MET A 830 13.33 -3.85 -10.86
CA MET A 830 13.52 -2.56 -11.52
C MET A 830 13.25 -2.64 -13.01
N GLU A 831 13.58 -3.77 -13.62
CA GLU A 831 13.36 -4.06 -15.03
C GLU A 831 11.88 -3.98 -15.36
N MET A 832 11.02 -4.63 -14.55
CA MET A 832 9.58 -4.56 -14.71
C MET A 832 9.06 -3.12 -14.66
N ALA A 833 9.45 -2.35 -13.64
CA ALA A 833 9.01 -0.97 -13.50
C ALA A 833 9.50 -0.09 -14.66
N GLY A 834 10.75 -0.26 -15.08
CA GLY A 834 11.33 0.42 -16.22
C GLY A 834 10.61 0.12 -17.54
N ILE A 835 10.26 -1.15 -17.79
CA ILE A 835 9.50 -1.57 -18.98
C ILE A 835 8.11 -0.93 -18.98
N VAL A 836 7.43 -0.92 -17.83
CA VAL A 836 6.09 -0.31 -17.71
C VAL A 836 6.13 1.17 -18.08
N CYS A 837 7.06 1.94 -17.51
CA CYS A 837 7.19 3.37 -17.82
C CYS A 837 7.64 3.62 -19.26
N TYR A 838 8.62 2.87 -19.76
CA TYR A 838 9.13 3.06 -21.12
C TYR A 838 8.06 2.73 -22.18
N THR A 839 7.32 1.62 -21.99
CA THR A 839 6.19 1.27 -22.86
C THR A 839 5.12 2.35 -22.79
N GLY A 840 4.86 2.85 -21.58
CA GLY A 840 3.90 3.90 -21.35
C GLY A 840 4.23 5.21 -22.06
N ALA A 841 5.46 5.68 -21.90
CA ALA A 841 5.99 6.84 -22.60
C ALA A 841 5.84 6.67 -24.12
N HIS A 842 6.14 5.47 -24.66
CA HIS A 842 5.99 5.24 -26.10
C HIS A 842 4.54 5.32 -26.59
N ILE A 843 3.58 4.79 -25.81
CA ILE A 843 2.14 4.88 -26.13
C ILE A 843 1.70 6.34 -26.20
N ILE A 844 2.02 7.13 -25.16
CA ILE A 844 1.55 8.52 -25.08
C ILE A 844 2.27 9.42 -26.09
N THR A 845 3.55 9.18 -26.38
CA THR A 845 4.28 9.90 -27.44
C THR A 845 3.68 9.65 -28.81
N GLN A 846 3.31 8.40 -29.16
CA GLN A 846 2.66 8.09 -30.43
C GLN A 846 1.27 8.74 -30.54
N ALA A 847 0.48 8.75 -29.45
CA ALA A 847 -0.80 9.44 -29.42
C ALA A 847 -0.63 10.95 -29.63
N ARG A 848 0.32 11.57 -28.91
CA ARG A 848 0.67 12.99 -29.04
C ARG A 848 1.12 13.35 -30.46
N GLU A 849 1.93 12.52 -31.10
CA GLU A 849 2.37 12.69 -32.49
C GLU A 849 1.19 12.73 -33.48
N LEU A 850 0.17 11.90 -33.29
CA LEU A 850 -1.06 11.99 -34.10
C LEU A 850 -1.82 13.27 -33.79
N ILE A 851 -2.02 13.60 -32.51
CA ILE A 851 -2.78 14.78 -32.08
C ILE A 851 -2.13 16.07 -32.59
N GLU A 852 -0.80 16.17 -32.59
CA GLU A 852 -0.05 17.30 -33.18
C GLU A 852 -0.33 17.49 -34.68
N GLN A 853 -0.63 16.40 -35.40
CA GLN A 853 -0.91 16.47 -36.84
C GLN A 853 -2.37 16.86 -37.15
N ILE A 854 -3.31 16.63 -36.24
CA ILE A 854 -4.76 16.85 -36.47
C ILE A 854 -5.37 17.95 -35.58
N GLY A 855 -4.60 18.47 -34.62
CA GLY A 855 -5.03 19.45 -33.63
C GLY A 855 -3.82 20.11 -32.97
N ARG A 856 -3.94 20.47 -31.69
CA ARG A 856 -2.83 21.02 -30.90
C ARG A 856 -2.79 20.38 -29.51
N PRO A 857 -1.77 19.57 -29.19
CA PRO A 857 -1.53 19.14 -27.82
C PRO A 857 -1.05 20.32 -26.99
N LEU A 858 -1.58 20.46 -25.78
CA LEU A 858 -1.29 21.57 -24.87
C LEU A 858 -0.37 21.12 -23.74
N GLU A 859 -0.71 20.01 -23.12
CA GLU A 859 0.01 19.42 -21.99
C GLU A 859 -0.10 17.89 -22.07
N LEU A 860 0.96 17.21 -21.65
CA LEU A 860 1.05 15.76 -21.59
C LEU A 860 1.65 15.40 -20.24
N ASP A 861 0.94 14.58 -19.46
CA ASP A 861 1.44 14.03 -18.20
C ASP A 861 1.16 12.53 -18.17
N THR A 862 2.24 11.74 -18.28
CA THR A 862 2.28 10.29 -18.01
C THR A 862 1.37 9.42 -18.88
N ASP A 863 0.07 9.50 -18.65
CA ASP A 863 -1.02 8.73 -19.27
C ASP A 863 -2.07 9.58 -19.98
N GLY A 864 -2.04 10.90 -19.80
CA GLY A 864 -3.01 11.84 -20.35
C GLY A 864 -2.42 12.85 -21.34
N ILE A 865 -3.22 13.24 -22.33
CA ILE A 865 -2.93 14.38 -23.21
C ILE A 865 -4.10 15.37 -23.13
N TRP A 866 -3.81 16.59 -22.71
CA TRP A 866 -4.69 17.73 -22.91
C TRP A 866 -4.48 18.29 -24.31
N CYS A 867 -5.55 18.42 -25.08
CA CYS A 867 -5.47 18.93 -26.43
C CYS A 867 -6.67 19.78 -26.83
N VAL A 868 -6.46 20.57 -27.87
CA VAL A 868 -7.54 21.22 -28.61
C VAL A 868 -7.67 20.64 -30.01
N LEU A 869 -8.88 20.23 -30.35
CA LEU A 869 -9.27 19.81 -31.69
C LEU A 869 -10.16 20.87 -32.33
N PRO A 870 -10.21 20.98 -33.67
CA PRO A 870 -11.14 21.90 -34.32
C PRO A 870 -12.61 21.53 -34.01
N ASN A 871 -13.51 22.49 -33.85
CA ASN A 871 -14.93 22.23 -33.56
C ASN A 871 -15.66 21.42 -34.64
N THR A 872 -15.14 21.41 -35.86
CA THR A 872 -15.64 20.56 -36.95
C THR A 872 -15.12 19.11 -36.93
N PHE A 873 -14.26 18.73 -35.96
CA PHE A 873 -13.73 17.38 -35.83
C PHE A 873 -14.81 16.34 -35.49
N PRO A 874 -14.72 15.10 -36.03
CA PRO A 874 -15.63 14.03 -35.65
C PRO A 874 -15.55 13.74 -34.15
N GLU A 875 -16.66 13.93 -33.44
CA GLU A 875 -16.74 13.79 -31.98
C GLU A 875 -17.48 12.49 -31.61
N ASN A 876 -18.72 12.63 -31.12
CA ASN A 876 -19.53 11.52 -30.64
C ASN A 876 -20.56 11.08 -31.69
N PHE A 877 -20.68 9.76 -31.90
CA PHE A 877 -21.64 9.16 -32.82
C PHE A 877 -22.48 8.08 -32.12
N VAL A 878 -23.77 8.01 -32.45
CA VAL A 878 -24.69 7.04 -31.84
C VAL A 878 -24.86 5.83 -32.74
N ILE A 879 -24.36 4.68 -32.27
CA ILE A 879 -24.59 3.37 -32.86
C ILE A 879 -25.93 2.84 -32.37
N LYS A 880 -26.82 2.49 -33.30
CA LYS A 880 -28.11 1.84 -33.03
C LYS A 880 -27.95 0.35 -33.25
N SER A 881 -28.33 -0.45 -32.27
CA SER A 881 -28.24 -1.90 -32.36
C SER A 881 -29.57 -2.59 -32.04
N SER A 882 -29.71 -3.81 -32.53
CA SER A 882 -30.80 -4.74 -32.16
C SER A 882 -30.54 -5.46 -30.82
N ASN A 883 -29.41 -5.18 -30.14
CA ASN A 883 -29.08 -5.77 -28.86
C ASN A 883 -29.95 -5.15 -27.74
N GLU A 884 -30.79 -5.96 -27.10
CA GLU A 884 -31.70 -5.51 -26.04
C GLU A 884 -30.99 -4.82 -24.86
N LYS A 885 -29.75 -5.24 -24.53
CA LYS A 885 -28.97 -4.64 -23.43
C LYS A 885 -28.32 -3.31 -23.82
N LYS A 886 -28.01 -3.12 -25.11
CA LYS A 886 -27.31 -1.94 -25.64
C LYS A 886 -27.98 -1.42 -26.93
N PRO A 887 -29.25 -0.99 -26.88
CA PRO A 887 -29.98 -0.58 -28.09
C PRO A 887 -29.41 0.70 -28.73
N LYS A 888 -28.73 1.52 -27.93
CA LYS A 888 -28.00 2.72 -28.36
C LYS A 888 -26.69 2.81 -27.59
N VAL A 889 -25.60 3.08 -28.31
CA VAL A 889 -24.26 3.27 -27.74
C VAL A 889 -23.62 4.50 -28.37
N THR A 890 -23.01 5.35 -27.55
CA THR A 890 -22.26 6.52 -28.02
C THR A 890 -20.79 6.16 -28.12
N ILE A 891 -20.20 6.35 -29.31
CA ILE A 891 -18.77 6.13 -29.56
C ILE A 891 -18.11 7.49 -29.76
N SER A 892 -17.06 7.76 -29.00
CA SER A 892 -16.18 8.92 -29.17
C SER A 892 -15.10 8.59 -30.20
N TYR A 893 -15.13 9.24 -31.37
CA TYR A 893 -14.16 8.99 -32.43
C TYR A 893 -12.70 9.33 -32.04
N PRO A 894 -12.42 10.42 -31.28
CA PRO A 894 -11.07 10.69 -30.78
C PRO A 894 -10.51 9.55 -29.92
N GLY A 895 -11.33 8.91 -29.08
CA GLY A 895 -10.92 7.74 -28.30
C GLY A 895 -10.71 6.51 -29.19
N ALA A 896 -11.69 6.21 -30.03
CA ALA A 896 -11.66 5.03 -30.91
C ALA A 896 -10.43 5.04 -31.86
N MET A 897 -10.07 6.20 -32.42
CA MET A 897 -8.91 6.30 -33.32
C MET A 897 -7.57 6.02 -32.61
N LEU A 898 -7.46 6.39 -31.33
CA LEU A 898 -6.27 6.09 -30.52
C LEU A 898 -6.28 4.62 -30.08
N ASN A 899 -7.43 4.07 -29.71
CA ASN A 899 -7.56 2.67 -29.27
C ASN A 899 -7.14 1.68 -30.36
N ILE A 900 -7.55 1.89 -31.62
CA ILE A 900 -7.11 1.01 -32.72
C ILE A 900 -5.60 1.13 -32.97
N MET A 901 -5.00 2.30 -32.80
CA MET A 901 -3.54 2.47 -32.91
C MET A 901 -2.81 1.74 -31.78
N VAL A 902 -3.31 1.85 -30.55
CA VAL A 902 -2.77 1.10 -29.40
C VAL A 902 -2.89 -0.40 -29.63
N LYS A 903 -4.03 -0.86 -30.15
CA LYS A 903 -4.25 -2.26 -30.51
C LYS A 903 -3.21 -2.75 -31.52
N GLU A 904 -2.99 -2.02 -32.61
CA GLU A 904 -2.03 -2.43 -33.64
C GLU A 904 -0.58 -2.35 -33.18
N GLY A 905 -0.21 -1.31 -32.43
CA GLY A 905 1.17 -1.06 -32.02
C GLY A 905 1.64 -1.86 -30.81
N PHE A 906 0.73 -2.21 -29.89
CA PHE A 906 1.11 -2.67 -28.54
C PHE A 906 0.47 -4.00 -28.12
N THR A 907 -0.22 -4.73 -29.02
CA THR A 907 -0.76 -6.05 -28.71
C THR A 907 0.35 -7.08 -28.48
N ASN A 908 0.21 -7.87 -27.41
CA ASN A 908 1.08 -9.00 -27.15
C ASN A 908 0.53 -10.26 -27.83
N HIS A 909 1.13 -10.66 -28.96
CA HIS A 909 0.79 -11.89 -29.68
C HIS A 909 1.50 -13.15 -29.14
N GLN A 910 2.33 -13.00 -28.09
CA GLN A 910 3.11 -14.08 -27.48
C GLN A 910 2.54 -14.53 -26.14
N TYR A 911 1.34 -14.04 -25.76
CA TYR A 911 0.76 -14.31 -24.45
C TYR A 911 0.44 -15.80 -24.32
N GLN A 912 1.11 -16.49 -23.40
CA GLN A 912 0.92 -17.92 -23.17
C GLN A 912 0.25 -18.18 -21.83
N GLU A 913 -0.71 -19.10 -21.85
CA GLU A 913 -1.52 -19.47 -20.69
C GLU A 913 -1.56 -21.00 -20.58
N LEU A 914 -1.41 -21.50 -19.35
CA LEU A 914 -1.42 -22.92 -19.07
C LEU A 914 -2.87 -23.40 -19.07
N VAL A 915 -3.27 -24.14 -20.10
CA VAL A 915 -4.66 -24.63 -20.26
C VAL A 915 -4.86 -26.02 -19.65
N ASP A 916 -3.81 -26.84 -19.62
CA ASP A 916 -3.84 -28.15 -18.98
C ASP A 916 -2.58 -28.35 -18.11
N PRO A 917 -2.70 -28.23 -16.77
CA PRO A 917 -1.60 -28.44 -15.85
C PRO A 917 -1.06 -29.88 -15.82
N ALA A 918 -1.86 -30.89 -16.19
CA ALA A 918 -1.43 -32.28 -16.14
C ALA A 918 -0.50 -32.65 -17.30
N SER A 919 -0.80 -32.13 -18.50
CA SER A 919 0.05 -32.30 -19.69
C SER A 919 1.07 -31.18 -19.90
N LEU A 920 1.01 -30.11 -19.09
CA LEU A 920 1.79 -28.89 -19.23
C LEU A 920 1.58 -28.22 -20.60
N THR A 921 0.34 -28.22 -21.08
CA THR A 921 -0.03 -27.64 -22.38
C THR A 921 -0.31 -26.15 -22.24
N TYR A 922 0.33 -25.35 -23.08
CA TYR A 922 0.16 -23.90 -23.15
C TYR A 922 -0.51 -23.50 -24.47
N GLU A 923 -1.49 -22.60 -24.39
CA GLU A 923 -2.08 -21.95 -25.56
C GLU A 923 -1.55 -20.52 -25.70
N THR A 924 -1.37 -20.07 -26.95
CA THR A 924 -0.95 -18.71 -27.27
C THR A 924 -2.16 -17.91 -27.72
N ARG A 925 -2.35 -16.71 -27.16
CA ARG A 925 -3.39 -15.77 -27.55
C ARG A 925 -2.86 -14.35 -27.71
N ALA A 926 -3.59 -13.52 -28.43
CA ALA A 926 -3.33 -12.09 -28.50
C ALA A 926 -3.99 -11.40 -27.30
N GLU A 927 -3.22 -10.61 -26.55
CA GLU A 927 -3.71 -9.86 -25.39
C GLU A 927 -3.39 -8.37 -25.57
N ASN A 928 -4.39 -7.52 -25.35
CA ASN A 928 -4.23 -6.08 -25.18
C ASN A 928 -5.40 -5.56 -24.34
N SER A 929 -5.06 -4.96 -23.20
CA SER A 929 -6.01 -4.40 -22.23
C SER A 929 -5.91 -2.86 -22.14
N ILE A 930 -5.16 -2.21 -23.03
CA ILE A 930 -4.83 -0.78 -22.96
C ILE A 930 -5.84 0.01 -23.82
N PHE A 931 -6.56 0.93 -23.19
CA PHE A 931 -7.58 1.75 -23.84
C PHE A 931 -7.52 3.19 -23.33
N PHE A 932 -7.65 4.14 -24.25
CA PHE A 932 -7.95 5.54 -23.96
C PHE A 932 -9.43 5.71 -23.57
N GLU A 933 -9.64 6.45 -22.51
CA GLU A 933 -10.89 7.07 -22.09
C GLU A 933 -10.84 8.55 -22.50
N VAL A 934 -12.01 9.13 -22.79
CA VAL A 934 -12.13 10.51 -23.25
C VAL A 934 -12.97 11.30 -22.26
N ASP A 935 -12.40 12.38 -21.73
CA ASP A 935 -13.09 13.34 -20.88
C ASP A 935 -13.20 14.70 -21.59
N GLY A 936 -14.41 15.26 -21.59
CA GLY A 936 -14.74 16.52 -22.25
C GLY A 936 -15.99 16.44 -23.15
N PRO A 937 -16.25 17.47 -23.97
CA PRO A 937 -15.42 18.67 -24.13
C PRO A 937 -15.52 19.63 -22.92
N TYR A 938 -14.41 20.27 -22.56
CA TYR A 938 -14.34 21.26 -21.48
C TYR A 938 -14.63 22.69 -21.97
N LEU A 939 -15.07 23.57 -21.05
CA LEU A 939 -15.34 24.98 -21.34
C LEU A 939 -14.04 25.79 -21.56
N ALA A 940 -13.03 25.56 -20.72
CA ALA A 940 -11.80 26.33 -20.71
C ALA A 940 -10.62 25.52 -20.13
N MET A 941 -9.41 25.86 -20.55
CA MET A 941 -8.15 25.41 -19.97
C MET A 941 -7.17 26.59 -19.92
N ILE A 942 -6.49 26.75 -18.77
CA ILE A 942 -5.54 27.83 -18.55
C ILE A 942 -4.22 27.23 -18.10
N LEU A 943 -3.17 27.41 -18.91
CA LEU A 943 -1.84 26.87 -18.68
C LEU A 943 -0.83 28.00 -18.45
N PRO A 944 -0.12 28.02 -17.30
CA PRO A 944 0.90 29.03 -17.03
C PRO A 944 2.15 28.82 -17.89
N ALA A 945 3.04 29.81 -17.89
CA ALA A 945 4.35 29.73 -18.53
C ALA A 945 5.47 30.00 -17.50
N SER A 946 6.61 29.32 -17.64
CA SER A 946 7.82 29.64 -16.90
C SER A 946 8.31 31.08 -17.16
N LYS A 947 9.06 31.61 -16.19
CA LYS A 947 9.82 32.86 -16.35
C LYS A 947 11.11 32.67 -17.15
N GLU A 948 11.56 31.42 -17.30
CA GLU A 948 12.78 31.08 -18.04
C GLU A 948 12.48 30.90 -19.53
N GLU A 949 13.26 31.55 -20.39
CA GLU A 949 13.12 31.41 -21.84
C GLU A 949 13.32 29.96 -22.29
N GLY A 950 12.42 29.47 -23.14
CA GLY A 950 12.48 28.11 -23.68
C GLY A 950 12.11 27.01 -22.69
N ARG A 951 11.54 27.36 -21.53
CA ARG A 951 10.94 26.40 -20.58
C ARG A 951 9.48 26.76 -20.35
N SER A 952 8.66 25.73 -20.23
CA SER A 952 7.22 25.80 -19.96
C SER A 952 6.97 25.53 -18.49
#